data_AF-A0A9X7XQ55-F1
#
_entry.id   AF-A0A9X7XQ55-F1
#
_cell.length_a   1.000
_cell.length_b   1.000
_cell.length_c   1.000
_cell.angle_alpha   90.00
_cell.angle_beta   90.00
_cell.angle_gamma   90.00
#
_symmetry.space_group_name_H-M   'P 1'
#
loop_
_entity.id
_entity.type
_entity.pdbx_description
1 polymer ?
#
loop_
_entity_poly.entity_id
_entity_poly.type
_entity_poly.pdbx_seq_one_letter_code
_entity_poly.pdbx_strand_id
1 'polypeptide(L)'
;MSVGRNELCPCGSGKKYKKCCGVVTPIAELRSRHEQKLQKEYAGWVERLNHFVGGNVTSETIQEARSRFAAEVGLTEEEVTRPEWAAHFFNWCVLDVRTGGSTLLENYIKQHGRRMEPDLRRAFADLHLNVYEIMEVERDVMTVQQPLTLEKHYILRSNSLSVMPGQIIVGRLLNLGLRNMLFSGSIILQPHVKDSLLEWLKEHPEVEEAAVDTSKRVYTTALYRFIVQFGGTDNGQAGAGQSSLLRRTYPLQNREQLLKAIEANPAFELKKSDGTKEVWVYATRKEEHLFPALKDALLELYEVQAEVLLEDDKLYLEGYAPDLEEVAQLLLLLAYEQEEEIRVLTSTGSKLSKGTLFITSQPTLPPKVLQWAVQTYFAEKWLVTPHEALEELAPVLVAATDSKELHAKLESLLEQLEQDHKVGQGLARYIRMDMLRPRLSLQNDSLHVNNLLTRPLIEGLPESVYTVHPDRLADINRFVQEMTDGKSEATVKKYDEVMNNFRSFVRGAFGPSFTWEQLRKEDLAYFLVHDIYTRADAVTKTLATNLLSVMTAFFKWLDKHSKTSLHANMQSLFAELKESLPEAYRMRGLLEKAANQNLYGQATVPKDVAEEALVVLGADADGLVVKRPDGEKMTLAVAADVKDVLTSDWIVSGLVGKGEDGLWRLYGTPELYPPVIAQLLGVRTGVLV
;
A
#
# COMPACT_ATOMS: atom_id res chain seq x y z
N MET A 1 -50.65 17.17 10.18
CA MET A 1 -50.11 18.28 9.35
C MET A 1 -48.77 17.82 8.79
N SER A 2 -48.66 17.62 7.49
CA SER A 2 -47.40 17.27 6.82
C SER A 2 -46.63 18.56 6.49
N VAL A 3 -45.36 18.63 6.89
CA VAL A 3 -44.50 19.79 6.58
C VAL A 3 -44.31 19.90 5.07
N GLY A 4 -44.51 21.09 4.51
CA GLY A 4 -44.39 21.35 3.08
C GLY A 4 -42.95 21.15 2.60
N ARG A 5 -42.78 20.55 1.42
CA ARG A 5 -41.46 20.16 0.86
C ARG A 5 -40.43 21.30 0.77
N ASN A 6 -40.89 22.56 0.67
CA ASN A 6 -40.05 23.76 0.62
C ASN A 6 -39.99 24.54 1.95
N GLU A 7 -40.71 24.13 2.97
CA GLU A 7 -40.72 24.75 4.30
C GLU A 7 -39.46 24.36 5.08
N LEU A 8 -39.16 25.07 6.16
CA LEU A 8 -38.03 24.75 7.03
C LEU A 8 -38.21 23.37 7.67
N CYS A 9 -37.12 22.62 7.72
CA CYS A 9 -37.14 21.24 8.21
C CYS A 9 -37.40 21.23 9.73
N PRO A 10 -38.35 20.42 10.22
CA PRO A 10 -38.76 20.43 11.63
C PRO A 10 -37.69 19.86 12.57
N CYS A 11 -36.61 19.29 12.04
CA CYS A 11 -35.46 18.82 12.84
C CYS A 11 -34.57 19.97 13.36
N GLY A 12 -34.88 21.23 13.04
CA GLY A 12 -34.14 22.38 13.56
C GLY A 12 -32.87 22.75 12.78
N SER A 13 -32.60 22.09 11.65
CA SER A 13 -31.38 22.32 10.86
C SER A 13 -31.31 23.65 10.09
N GLY A 14 -32.39 24.44 10.09
CA GLY A 14 -32.48 25.70 9.34
C GLY A 14 -32.55 25.55 7.81
N LYS A 15 -32.51 24.31 7.27
CA LYS A 15 -32.59 24.02 5.83
C LYS A 15 -34.04 23.73 5.41
N LYS A 16 -34.37 23.92 4.12
CA LYS A 16 -35.67 23.50 3.56
C LYS A 16 -35.81 21.98 3.67
N TYR A 17 -37.01 21.46 3.99
CA TYR A 17 -37.29 20.05 4.27
C TYR A 17 -36.72 19.12 3.18
N LYS A 18 -36.94 19.42 1.90
CA LYS A 18 -36.38 18.64 0.77
C LYS A 18 -34.85 18.60 0.64
N LYS A 19 -34.13 19.49 1.32
CA LYS A 19 -32.66 19.56 1.35
C LYS A 19 -32.10 19.12 2.70
N CYS A 20 -32.95 18.57 3.57
CA CYS A 20 -32.57 18.05 4.88
C CYS A 20 -33.25 16.68 5.11
N CYS A 21 -34.23 16.55 6.01
CA CYS A 21 -34.86 15.25 6.29
C CYS A 21 -35.72 14.69 5.14
N GLY A 22 -36.04 15.51 4.13
CA GLY A 22 -36.71 15.10 2.90
C GLY A 22 -35.75 14.74 1.76
N VAL A 23 -34.44 14.71 2.01
CA VAL A 23 -33.46 14.09 1.10
C VAL A 23 -33.62 12.58 1.26
N VAL A 24 -34.18 11.93 0.25
CA VAL A 24 -34.13 10.47 0.15
C VAL A 24 -32.71 10.14 -0.30
N THR A 25 -31.77 10.03 0.64
CA THR A 25 -30.48 9.43 0.35
C THR A 25 -30.77 8.00 -0.11
N PRO A 26 -30.35 7.59 -1.32
CA PRO A 26 -30.58 6.24 -1.79
C PRO A 26 -30.10 5.25 -0.74
N ILE A 27 -30.93 4.26 -0.38
CA ILE A 27 -30.60 3.27 0.67
C ILE A 27 -29.23 2.62 0.39
N ALA A 28 -28.87 2.43 -0.88
CA ALA A 28 -27.57 1.93 -1.30
C ALA A 28 -26.39 2.82 -0.84
N GLU A 29 -26.55 4.14 -0.90
CA GLU A 29 -25.50 5.10 -0.49
C GLU A 29 -25.36 5.19 1.03
N LEU A 30 -26.47 5.09 1.78
CA LEU A 30 -26.43 4.99 3.25
C LEU A 30 -25.79 3.68 3.71
N ARG A 31 -26.14 2.56 3.07
CA ARG A 31 -25.56 1.24 3.36
C ARG A 31 -24.06 1.19 3.06
N SER A 32 -23.62 1.80 1.95
CA SER A 32 -22.20 1.87 1.59
C SER A 32 -21.38 2.72 2.58
N ARG A 33 -21.91 3.88 3.02
CA ARG A 33 -21.23 4.70 4.05
C ARG A 33 -21.14 3.99 5.40
N HIS A 34 -22.17 3.24 5.78
CA HIS A 34 -22.18 2.43 7.01
C HIS A 34 -21.17 1.29 6.92
N GLU A 35 -21.14 0.56 5.81
CA GLU A 35 -20.15 -0.49 5.54
C GLU A 35 -18.71 0.02 5.65
N GLN A 36 -18.40 1.17 5.03
CA GLN A 36 -17.09 1.81 5.13
C GLN A 36 -16.72 2.21 6.56
N LYS A 37 -17.70 2.65 7.37
CA LYS A 37 -17.50 2.98 8.78
C LYS A 37 -17.15 1.71 9.58
N LEU A 38 -17.91 0.64 9.41
CA LEU A 38 -17.68 -0.64 10.09
C LEU A 38 -16.32 -1.24 9.71
N GLN A 39 -15.92 -1.15 8.43
CA GLN A 39 -14.62 -1.60 7.96
C GLN A 39 -13.45 -0.83 8.61
N LYS A 40 -13.59 0.49 8.77
CA LYS A 40 -12.58 1.32 9.45
C LYS A 40 -12.48 1.01 10.95
N GLU A 41 -13.61 0.79 11.62
CA GLU A 41 -13.62 0.47 13.05
C GLU A 41 -13.10 -0.94 13.34
N TYR A 42 -13.35 -1.90 12.44
CA TYR A 42 -12.91 -3.29 12.56
C TYR A 42 -11.41 -3.43 12.88
N ALA A 43 -10.53 -2.77 12.12
CA ALA A 43 -9.09 -2.90 12.29
C ALA A 43 -8.62 -2.55 13.72
N GLY A 44 -9.12 -1.44 14.28
CA GLY A 44 -8.79 -1.05 15.64
C GLY A 44 -9.40 -1.98 16.71
N TRP A 45 -10.52 -2.65 16.42
CA TRP A 45 -11.09 -3.64 17.34
C TRP A 45 -10.32 -4.96 17.36
N VAL A 46 -9.76 -5.41 16.22
CA VAL A 46 -8.88 -6.58 16.15
C VAL A 46 -7.58 -6.34 16.93
N GLU A 47 -6.96 -5.16 16.79
CA GLU A 47 -5.75 -4.81 17.53
C GLU A 47 -5.98 -4.83 19.05
N ARG A 48 -7.08 -4.23 19.51
CA ARG A 48 -7.46 -4.26 20.93
C ARG A 48 -7.79 -5.67 21.43
N LEU A 49 -8.36 -6.53 20.60
CA LEU A 49 -8.57 -7.94 20.94
C LEU A 49 -7.22 -8.67 21.11
N ASN A 50 -6.25 -8.45 20.21
CA ASN A 50 -4.91 -9.03 20.33
C ASN A 50 -4.21 -8.58 21.61
N HIS A 51 -4.29 -7.30 21.96
CA HIS A 51 -3.76 -6.78 23.23
C HIS A 51 -4.45 -7.39 24.44
N PHE A 52 -5.79 -7.51 24.39
CA PHE A 52 -6.55 -8.16 25.46
C PHE A 52 -6.11 -9.62 25.67
N VAL A 53 -5.93 -10.38 24.58
CA VAL A 53 -5.44 -11.77 24.66
C VAL A 53 -4.05 -11.83 25.28
N GLY A 54 -3.12 -10.98 24.82
CA GLY A 54 -1.76 -10.91 25.37
C GLY A 54 -1.69 -10.53 26.86
N GLY A 55 -2.64 -9.74 27.35
CA GLY A 55 -2.74 -9.34 28.76
C GLY A 55 -3.50 -10.31 29.66
N ASN A 56 -4.30 -11.24 29.11
CA ASN A 56 -5.20 -12.12 29.87
C ASN A 56 -4.87 -13.61 29.75
N VAL A 57 -3.91 -14.00 28.91
CA VAL A 57 -3.51 -15.40 28.71
C VAL A 57 -2.02 -15.55 29.00
N THR A 58 -1.66 -16.55 29.81
CA THR A 58 -0.26 -16.85 30.12
C THR A 58 0.42 -17.59 28.97
N SER A 59 1.74 -17.49 28.88
CA SER A 59 2.54 -18.23 27.89
C SER A 59 2.36 -19.75 28.03
N GLU A 60 2.17 -20.25 29.26
CA GLU A 60 1.91 -21.67 29.53
C GLU A 60 0.57 -22.13 28.93
N THR A 61 -0.51 -21.36 29.13
CA THR A 61 -1.82 -21.67 28.53
C THR A 61 -1.81 -21.62 27.01
N ILE A 62 -1.06 -20.68 26.41
CA ILE A 62 -0.88 -20.63 24.95
C ILE A 62 -0.11 -21.85 24.45
N GLN A 63 0.93 -22.29 25.17
CA GLN A 63 1.70 -23.46 24.80
C GLN A 63 0.86 -24.74 24.89
N GLU A 64 0.08 -24.93 25.96
CA GLU A 64 -0.86 -26.06 26.08
C GLU A 64 -1.90 -26.07 24.96
N ALA A 65 -2.47 -24.89 24.63
CA ALA A 65 -3.41 -24.75 23.54
C ALA A 65 -2.76 -25.10 22.19
N ARG A 66 -1.50 -24.72 21.98
CA ARG A 66 -0.72 -25.03 20.78
C ARG A 66 -0.46 -26.53 20.64
N SER A 67 -0.02 -27.19 21.70
CA SER A 67 0.18 -28.64 21.72
C SER A 67 -1.12 -29.39 21.42
N ARG A 68 -2.24 -28.94 22.00
CA ARG A 68 -3.57 -29.50 21.71
C ARG A 68 -3.97 -29.29 20.25
N PHE A 69 -3.82 -28.08 19.72
CA PHE A 69 -4.16 -27.78 18.33
C PHE A 69 -3.34 -28.62 17.35
N ALA A 70 -2.03 -28.73 17.58
CA ALA A 70 -1.12 -29.55 16.78
C ALA A 70 -1.61 -31.01 16.74
N ALA A 71 -1.86 -31.61 17.91
CA ALA A 71 -2.35 -32.99 18.01
C ALA A 71 -3.74 -33.19 17.39
N GLU A 72 -4.66 -32.24 17.58
CA GLU A 72 -6.00 -32.32 17.04
C GLU A 72 -6.05 -32.10 15.52
N VAL A 73 -5.19 -31.26 14.94
CA VAL A 73 -5.14 -31.05 13.49
C VAL A 73 -4.30 -32.11 12.77
N GLY A 74 -3.34 -32.74 13.47
CA GLY A 74 -2.38 -33.68 12.88
C GLY A 74 -1.12 -32.98 12.37
N LEU A 75 -0.70 -31.91 13.04
CA LEU A 75 0.51 -31.12 12.78
C LEU A 75 1.51 -31.30 13.93
N THR A 76 2.76 -30.93 13.69
CA THR A 76 3.77 -30.72 14.73
C THR A 76 3.61 -29.34 15.38
N GLU A 77 4.10 -29.18 16.60
CA GLU A 77 4.07 -27.87 17.28
C GLU A 77 4.86 -26.79 16.52
N GLU A 78 5.91 -27.19 15.82
CA GLU A 78 6.72 -26.31 14.96
C GLU A 78 5.92 -25.86 13.72
N GLU A 79 5.13 -26.73 13.11
CA GLU A 79 4.28 -26.34 11.96
C GLU A 79 3.20 -25.33 12.35
N VAL A 80 2.66 -25.43 13.57
CA VAL A 80 1.64 -24.50 14.08
C VAL A 80 2.18 -23.08 14.26
N THR A 81 3.49 -22.90 14.48
CA THR A 81 4.10 -21.57 14.60
C THR A 81 4.44 -20.93 13.26
N ARG A 82 4.39 -21.68 12.16
CA ARG A 82 4.64 -21.15 10.81
C ARG A 82 3.55 -20.15 10.40
N PRO A 83 3.88 -19.13 9.59
CA PRO A 83 2.91 -18.10 9.19
C PRO A 83 1.62 -18.66 8.57
N GLU A 84 1.72 -19.78 7.87
CA GLU A 84 0.60 -20.49 7.25
C GLU A 84 -0.44 -21.04 8.24
N TRP A 85 -0.04 -21.38 9.48
CA TRP A 85 -0.93 -21.95 10.52
C TRP A 85 -1.12 -21.04 11.73
N ALA A 86 -0.24 -20.07 11.96
CA ALA A 86 -0.26 -19.19 13.12
C ALA A 86 -1.60 -18.43 13.26
N ALA A 87 -2.15 -17.91 12.16
CA ALA A 87 -3.44 -17.21 12.16
C ALA A 87 -4.61 -18.16 12.47
N HIS A 88 -4.58 -19.40 11.97
CA HIS A 88 -5.61 -20.40 12.22
C HIS A 88 -5.62 -20.88 13.67
N PHE A 89 -4.44 -21.09 14.24
CA PHE A 89 -4.26 -21.39 15.65
C PHE A 89 -4.79 -20.26 16.53
N PHE A 90 -4.39 -19.01 16.25
CA PHE A 90 -4.82 -17.85 17.02
C PHE A 90 -6.34 -17.68 16.97
N ASN A 91 -6.93 -17.77 15.78
CA ASN A 91 -8.38 -17.71 15.60
C ASN A 91 -9.11 -18.80 16.38
N TRP A 92 -8.66 -20.05 16.29
CA TRP A 92 -9.27 -21.13 17.06
C TRP A 92 -9.15 -20.87 18.57
N CYS A 93 -7.97 -20.49 19.05
CA CYS A 93 -7.70 -20.23 20.47
C CYS A 93 -8.58 -19.10 21.02
N VAL A 94 -8.79 -18.04 20.25
CA VAL A 94 -9.52 -16.85 20.71
C VAL A 94 -11.03 -16.97 20.52
N LEU A 95 -11.45 -17.56 19.40
CA LEU A 95 -12.85 -17.54 18.95
C LEU A 95 -13.63 -18.80 19.33
N ASP A 96 -12.94 -19.95 19.47
CA ASP A 96 -13.59 -21.26 19.58
C ASP A 96 -13.31 -21.95 20.93
N VAL A 97 -12.12 -21.74 21.52
CA VAL A 97 -11.76 -22.36 22.80
C VAL A 97 -12.48 -21.69 23.96
N ARG A 98 -13.19 -22.50 24.76
CA ARG A 98 -13.92 -22.03 25.95
C ARG A 98 -13.13 -22.33 27.22
N THR A 99 -12.85 -21.29 27.99
CA THR A 99 -12.24 -21.38 29.32
C THR A 99 -13.23 -20.81 30.34
N GLY A 100 -13.62 -21.62 31.34
CA GLY A 100 -14.63 -21.20 32.31
C GLY A 100 -16.02 -20.95 31.70
N GLY A 101 -16.37 -21.65 30.61
CA GLY A 101 -17.68 -21.57 29.96
C GLY A 101 -17.87 -20.40 28.99
N SER A 102 -16.80 -19.67 28.63
CA SER A 102 -16.84 -18.59 27.62
C SER A 102 -15.55 -18.53 26.81
N THR A 103 -15.58 -17.98 25.61
CA THR A 103 -14.38 -17.77 24.78
C THR A 103 -13.66 -16.46 25.15
N LEU A 104 -12.41 -16.30 24.71
CA LEU A 104 -11.67 -15.05 24.91
C LEU A 104 -12.35 -13.88 24.19
N LEU A 105 -12.90 -14.11 23.00
CA LEU A 105 -13.71 -13.12 22.29
C LEU A 105 -14.97 -12.75 23.08
N GLU A 106 -15.72 -13.72 23.61
CA GLU A 106 -16.93 -13.45 24.40
C GLU A 106 -16.60 -12.61 25.65
N ASN A 107 -15.50 -12.93 26.33
CA ASN A 107 -15.01 -12.15 27.46
C ASN A 107 -14.61 -10.74 27.06
N TYR A 108 -13.92 -10.60 25.93
CA TYR A 108 -13.55 -9.30 25.37
C TYR A 108 -14.78 -8.44 25.04
N ILE A 109 -15.76 -8.99 24.32
CA ILE A 109 -17.01 -8.30 23.98
C ILE A 109 -17.81 -7.93 25.23
N LYS A 110 -17.83 -8.80 26.24
CA LYS A 110 -18.51 -8.53 27.52
C LYS A 110 -17.89 -7.34 28.25
N GLN A 111 -16.56 -7.24 28.27
CA GLN A 111 -15.82 -6.19 28.98
C GLN A 111 -15.76 -4.87 28.19
N HIS A 112 -15.52 -4.93 26.88
CA HIS A 112 -15.20 -3.75 26.05
C HIS A 112 -16.27 -3.43 24.99
N GLY A 113 -17.16 -4.38 24.67
CA GLY A 113 -18.13 -4.25 23.59
C GLY A 113 -19.25 -3.22 23.81
N ARG A 114 -19.33 -2.56 24.98
CA ARG A 114 -20.26 -1.42 25.18
C ARG A 114 -19.88 -0.20 24.34
N ARG A 115 -18.60 -0.04 24.00
CA ARG A 115 -18.08 1.07 23.18
C ARG A 115 -18.01 0.73 21.69
N MET A 116 -18.29 -0.53 21.33
CA MET A 116 -18.29 -1.01 19.95
C MET A 116 -19.62 -0.65 19.28
N GLU A 117 -19.56 -0.31 17.99
CA GLU A 117 -20.74 -0.14 17.17
C GLU A 117 -21.60 -1.43 17.24
N PRO A 118 -22.94 -1.34 17.45
CA PRO A 118 -23.80 -2.51 17.68
C PRO A 118 -23.78 -3.58 16.58
N ASP A 119 -23.71 -3.20 15.32
CA ASP A 119 -23.63 -4.12 14.17
C ASP A 119 -22.27 -4.80 14.14
N LEU A 120 -21.17 -4.06 14.38
CA LEU A 120 -19.83 -4.65 14.48
C LEU A 120 -19.75 -5.64 15.65
N ARG A 121 -20.37 -5.30 16.79
CA ARG A 121 -20.45 -6.19 17.96
C ARG A 121 -21.17 -7.49 17.65
N ARG A 122 -22.28 -7.42 16.92
CA ARG A 122 -23.00 -8.62 16.44
C ARG A 122 -22.14 -9.40 15.47
N ALA A 123 -21.51 -8.72 14.50
CA ALA A 123 -20.62 -9.35 13.53
C ALA A 123 -19.48 -10.14 14.19
N PHE A 124 -18.85 -9.59 15.24
CA PHE A 124 -17.85 -10.33 16.03
C PHE A 124 -18.46 -11.54 16.76
N ALA A 125 -19.62 -11.37 17.40
CA ALA A 125 -20.27 -12.47 18.12
C ALA A 125 -20.64 -13.64 17.18
N ASP A 126 -20.99 -13.33 15.93
CA ASP A 126 -21.43 -14.30 14.92
C ASP A 126 -20.26 -14.98 14.18
N LEU A 127 -19.01 -14.57 14.41
CA LEU A 127 -17.83 -15.18 13.77
C LEU A 127 -17.69 -16.67 14.12
N HIS A 128 -17.82 -17.52 13.13
CA HIS A 128 -17.55 -18.95 13.20
C HIS A 128 -16.93 -19.42 11.88
N LEU A 129 -16.18 -20.53 11.91
CA LEU A 129 -15.56 -21.11 10.72
C LEU A 129 -16.62 -21.82 9.89
N ASN A 130 -16.72 -21.53 8.60
CA ASN A 130 -17.64 -22.23 7.71
C ASN A 130 -17.02 -22.37 6.32
N VAL A 131 -17.75 -23.00 5.40
CA VAL A 131 -17.35 -23.38 4.05
C VAL A 131 -18.24 -22.68 3.05
N TYR A 132 -17.64 -22.03 2.05
CA TYR A 132 -18.35 -21.31 1.01
C TYR A 132 -17.78 -21.61 -0.37
N GLU A 133 -18.60 -22.08 -1.30
CA GLU A 133 -18.23 -22.21 -2.70
C GLU A 133 -18.30 -20.85 -3.40
N ILE A 134 -17.27 -20.52 -4.18
CA ILE A 134 -17.23 -19.30 -4.97
C ILE A 134 -18.09 -19.51 -6.22
N MET A 135 -19.15 -18.72 -6.35
CA MET A 135 -20.08 -18.82 -7.48
C MET A 135 -19.74 -17.83 -8.58
N GLU A 136 -19.46 -16.58 -8.21
CA GLU A 136 -19.18 -15.48 -9.14
C GLU A 136 -18.12 -14.56 -8.54
N VAL A 137 -17.19 -14.08 -9.38
CA VAL A 137 -16.10 -13.19 -8.98
C VAL A 137 -16.18 -11.92 -9.83
N GLU A 138 -16.53 -10.81 -9.20
CA GLU A 138 -16.50 -9.48 -9.81
C GLU A 138 -15.28 -8.68 -9.32
N ARG A 139 -15.17 -7.42 -9.76
CA ARG A 139 -14.04 -6.53 -9.43
C ARG A 139 -13.92 -6.28 -7.92
N ASP A 140 -15.01 -5.85 -7.29
CA ASP A 140 -15.02 -5.40 -5.88
C ASP A 140 -15.81 -6.32 -4.94
N VAL A 141 -16.53 -7.30 -5.50
CA VAL A 141 -17.41 -8.22 -4.78
C VAL A 141 -17.24 -9.63 -5.33
N MET A 142 -17.37 -10.61 -4.44
CA MET A 142 -17.48 -12.01 -4.79
C MET A 142 -18.78 -12.56 -4.21
N THR A 143 -19.50 -13.35 -5.00
CA THR A 143 -20.68 -14.09 -4.53
C THR A 143 -20.24 -15.50 -4.19
N VAL A 144 -20.48 -15.88 -2.93
CA VAL A 144 -20.23 -17.24 -2.44
C VAL A 144 -21.51 -17.87 -1.94
N GLN A 145 -21.54 -19.19 -1.88
CA GLN A 145 -22.69 -19.95 -1.42
C GLN A 145 -22.28 -21.04 -0.43
N GLN A 146 -23.02 -21.19 0.66
CA GLN A 146 -22.83 -22.32 1.58
C GLN A 146 -23.35 -23.60 0.88
N PRO A 147 -22.54 -24.68 0.76
CA PRO A 147 -22.87 -25.82 -0.12
C PRO A 147 -24.08 -26.70 0.27
N LEU A 148 -24.52 -26.70 1.52
CA LEU A 148 -25.67 -27.46 2.04
C LEU A 148 -26.96 -26.63 2.14
N THR A 149 -26.90 -25.46 2.78
CA THR A 149 -28.05 -24.56 2.99
C THR A 149 -28.37 -23.73 1.75
N LEU A 150 -27.42 -23.65 0.81
CA LEU A 150 -27.48 -22.83 -0.39
C LEU A 150 -27.62 -21.33 -0.09
N GLU A 151 -27.32 -20.91 1.14
CA GLU A 151 -27.32 -19.50 1.52
C GLU A 151 -26.23 -18.75 0.74
N LYS A 152 -26.61 -17.63 0.13
CA LYS A 152 -25.69 -16.79 -0.65
C LYS A 152 -25.18 -15.63 0.18
N HIS A 153 -23.87 -15.40 0.11
CA HIS A 153 -23.20 -14.26 0.73
C HIS A 153 -22.45 -13.45 -0.31
N TYR A 154 -22.43 -12.13 -0.12
CA TYR A 154 -21.64 -11.20 -0.92
C TYR A 154 -20.44 -10.76 -0.10
N ILE A 155 -19.23 -11.01 -0.58
CA ILE A 155 -17.98 -10.73 0.12
C ILE A 155 -17.27 -9.58 -0.59
N LEU A 156 -16.87 -8.56 0.17
CA LEU A 156 -15.94 -7.53 -0.30
C LEU A 156 -14.62 -8.17 -0.68
N ARG A 157 -14.22 -7.98 -1.94
CA ARG A 157 -12.98 -8.54 -2.45
C ARG A 157 -11.82 -7.59 -2.13
N SER A 158 -10.75 -8.13 -1.57
CA SER A 158 -9.45 -7.45 -1.56
C SER A 158 -8.79 -7.65 -2.92
N ASN A 159 -8.20 -6.60 -3.49
CA ASN A 159 -7.49 -6.66 -4.77
C ASN A 159 -6.36 -7.70 -4.76
N SER A 160 -5.85 -8.07 -3.59
CA SER A 160 -4.80 -9.07 -3.39
C SER A 160 -5.26 -10.53 -3.41
N LEU A 161 -6.57 -10.81 -3.43
CA LEU A 161 -7.11 -12.17 -3.39
C LEU A 161 -7.43 -12.66 -4.81
N SER A 162 -6.60 -13.56 -5.34
CA SER A 162 -6.81 -14.25 -6.62
C SER A 162 -7.62 -15.53 -6.41
N VAL A 163 -8.85 -15.56 -6.90
CA VAL A 163 -9.79 -16.67 -6.75
C VAL A 163 -10.65 -16.84 -8.00
N MET A 164 -11.12 -18.05 -8.26
CA MET A 164 -11.96 -18.41 -9.40
C MET A 164 -13.26 -19.09 -8.96
N PRO A 165 -14.35 -18.97 -9.75
CA PRO A 165 -15.56 -19.76 -9.52
C PRO A 165 -15.27 -21.27 -9.41
N GLY A 166 -15.97 -21.93 -8.49
CA GLY A 166 -15.80 -23.36 -8.16
C GLY A 166 -14.77 -23.64 -7.07
N GLN A 167 -13.88 -22.70 -6.74
CA GLN A 167 -13.01 -22.83 -5.56
C GLN A 167 -13.82 -22.69 -4.27
N ILE A 168 -13.29 -23.21 -3.17
CA ILE A 168 -13.98 -23.25 -1.89
C ILE A 168 -13.19 -22.44 -0.86
N ILE A 169 -13.89 -21.57 -0.15
CA ILE A 169 -13.35 -20.78 0.96
C ILE A 169 -13.72 -21.47 2.26
N VAL A 170 -12.72 -21.84 3.05
CA VAL A 170 -12.90 -22.22 4.45
C VAL A 170 -12.46 -21.05 5.31
N GLY A 171 -13.42 -20.32 5.87
CA GLY A 171 -13.17 -19.02 6.47
C GLY A 171 -14.29 -18.53 7.37
N ARG A 172 -14.08 -17.37 8.01
CA ARG A 172 -15.10 -16.71 8.83
C ARG A 172 -15.54 -15.44 8.12
N LEU A 173 -16.85 -15.19 8.08
CA LEU A 173 -17.41 -13.99 7.45
C LEU A 173 -17.77 -12.96 8.51
N LEU A 174 -17.21 -11.76 8.39
CA LEU A 174 -17.57 -10.61 9.21
C LEU A 174 -18.64 -9.78 8.48
N ASN A 175 -19.83 -9.67 9.05
CA ASN A 175 -20.93 -8.94 8.44
C ASN A 175 -20.80 -7.42 8.63
N LEU A 176 -20.76 -6.66 7.53
CA LEU A 176 -20.70 -5.19 7.53
C LEU A 176 -22.07 -4.54 7.18
N GLY A 177 -23.15 -5.28 7.39
CA GLY A 177 -24.53 -4.86 7.16
C GLY A 177 -25.01 -4.99 5.71
N LEU A 178 -24.20 -4.58 4.73
CA LEU A 178 -24.52 -4.73 3.30
C LEU A 178 -23.85 -5.95 2.69
N ARG A 179 -22.53 -6.05 2.84
CA ARG A 179 -21.70 -7.17 2.40
C ARG A 179 -20.90 -7.72 3.59
N ASN A 180 -20.38 -8.91 3.42
CA ASN A 180 -19.44 -9.52 4.35
C ASN A 180 -18.01 -9.16 3.95
N MET A 181 -17.09 -9.30 4.91
CA MET A 181 -15.66 -9.27 4.68
C MET A 181 -15.06 -10.60 5.15
N LEU A 182 -14.08 -11.11 4.41
CA LEU A 182 -13.37 -12.31 4.80
C LEU A 182 -12.47 -12.00 5.99
N PHE A 183 -12.69 -12.68 7.12
CA PHE A 183 -11.86 -12.53 8.30
C PHE A 183 -10.48 -13.18 8.05
N SER A 184 -9.42 -12.62 8.65
CA SER A 184 -8.05 -13.13 8.52
C SER A 184 -7.95 -14.61 8.91
N GLY A 185 -7.11 -15.38 8.21
CA GLY A 185 -6.97 -16.82 8.47
C GLY A 185 -8.06 -17.66 7.80
N SER A 186 -8.27 -17.42 6.50
CA SER A 186 -9.14 -18.23 5.63
C SER A 186 -8.29 -19.03 4.64
N ILE A 187 -8.75 -20.24 4.29
CA ILE A 187 -8.08 -21.17 3.39
C ILE A 187 -8.88 -21.24 2.09
N ILE A 188 -8.20 -21.21 0.94
CA ILE A 188 -8.81 -21.48 -0.36
C ILE A 188 -8.47 -22.92 -0.75
N LEU A 189 -9.50 -23.74 -0.96
CA LEU A 189 -9.40 -25.12 -1.40
C LEU A 189 -9.76 -25.22 -2.89
N GLN A 190 -9.13 -26.17 -3.55
CA GLN A 190 -9.38 -26.45 -4.96
C GLN A 190 -10.71 -27.18 -5.16
N PRO A 191 -11.36 -27.04 -6.33
CA PRO A 191 -12.71 -27.58 -6.57
C PRO A 191 -12.83 -29.10 -6.40
N HIS A 192 -11.73 -29.85 -6.59
CA HIS A 192 -11.74 -31.32 -6.48
C HIS A 192 -12.04 -31.83 -5.05
N VAL A 193 -11.85 -31.00 -4.03
CA VAL A 193 -12.13 -31.36 -2.62
C VAL A 193 -13.64 -31.29 -2.30
N LYS A 194 -14.45 -30.72 -3.20
CA LYS A 194 -15.87 -30.38 -2.97
C LYS A 194 -16.72 -31.56 -2.49
N ASP A 195 -16.69 -32.69 -3.20
CA ASP A 195 -17.58 -33.81 -2.90
C ASP A 195 -17.28 -34.43 -1.54
N SER A 196 -15.99 -34.62 -1.23
CA SER A 196 -15.57 -35.11 0.08
C SER A 196 -15.86 -34.13 1.21
N LEU A 197 -15.72 -32.83 0.96
CA LEU A 197 -16.07 -31.80 1.94
C LEU A 197 -17.58 -31.74 2.18
N LEU A 198 -18.39 -31.93 1.14
CA LEU A 198 -19.85 -32.02 1.24
C LEU A 198 -20.30 -33.22 2.08
N GLU A 199 -19.65 -34.38 1.92
CA GLU A 199 -19.89 -35.54 2.76
C GLU A 199 -19.50 -35.26 4.21
N TRP A 200 -18.30 -34.68 4.44
CA TRP A 200 -17.85 -34.29 5.77
C TRP A 200 -18.81 -33.32 6.45
N LEU A 201 -19.31 -32.30 5.75
CA LEU A 201 -20.27 -31.33 6.29
C LEU A 201 -21.62 -31.97 6.67
N LYS A 202 -22.08 -33.00 5.96
CA LYS A 202 -23.31 -33.74 6.32
C LYS A 202 -23.16 -34.52 7.62
N GLU A 203 -21.94 -34.98 7.91
CA GLU A 203 -21.61 -35.69 9.14
C GLU A 203 -21.39 -34.76 10.34
N HIS A 204 -21.19 -33.46 10.09
CA HIS A 204 -20.91 -32.44 11.11
C HIS A 204 -21.97 -31.31 11.08
N PRO A 205 -23.24 -31.59 11.44
CA PRO A 205 -24.31 -30.60 11.43
C PRO A 205 -24.04 -29.40 12.36
N GLU A 206 -23.17 -29.55 13.37
CA GLU A 206 -22.75 -28.49 14.27
C GLU A 206 -22.10 -27.29 13.56
N VAL A 207 -21.58 -27.47 12.34
CA VAL A 207 -21.04 -26.39 11.50
C VAL A 207 -22.10 -25.31 11.24
N GLU A 208 -23.33 -25.72 10.96
CA GLU A 208 -24.45 -24.80 10.70
C GLU A 208 -25.11 -24.34 12.01
N GLU A 209 -25.19 -25.22 13.02
CA GLU A 209 -25.74 -24.85 14.33
C GLU A 209 -24.90 -23.75 15.01
N ALA A 210 -23.60 -23.67 14.71
CA ALA A 210 -22.67 -22.68 15.27
C ALA A 210 -22.97 -21.23 14.90
N ALA A 211 -23.79 -20.99 13.87
CA ALA A 211 -24.30 -19.66 13.53
C ALA A 211 -25.27 -19.13 14.60
N VAL A 212 -25.99 -20.01 15.30
CA VAL A 212 -27.03 -19.66 16.28
C VAL A 212 -26.62 -20.00 17.71
N ASP A 213 -25.74 -20.99 17.90
CA ASP A 213 -25.24 -21.44 19.20
C ASP A 213 -23.71 -21.48 19.21
N THR A 214 -23.07 -20.51 19.90
CA THR A 214 -21.61 -20.44 19.98
C THR A 214 -20.98 -21.66 20.68
N SER A 215 -21.75 -22.41 21.47
CA SER A 215 -21.27 -23.63 22.11
C SER A 215 -21.04 -24.79 21.13
N LYS A 216 -21.56 -24.68 19.90
CA LYS A 216 -21.41 -25.66 18.82
C LYS A 216 -20.14 -25.47 17.97
N ARG A 217 -19.33 -24.44 18.24
CA ARG A 217 -18.04 -24.15 17.55
C ARG A 217 -16.90 -25.11 17.94
N VAL A 218 -17.18 -26.41 18.00
CA VAL A 218 -16.25 -27.45 18.47
C VAL A 218 -15.58 -28.24 17.34
N TYR A 219 -15.95 -27.96 16.08
CA TYR A 219 -15.53 -28.70 14.89
C TYR A 219 -14.29 -28.13 14.19
N THR A 220 -13.80 -26.95 14.59
CA THR A 220 -12.72 -26.23 13.88
C THR A 220 -11.48 -27.08 13.65
N THR A 221 -10.99 -27.80 14.66
CA THR A 221 -9.79 -28.65 14.53
C THR A 221 -10.06 -29.91 13.72
N ALA A 222 -11.28 -30.45 13.76
CA ALA A 222 -11.70 -31.57 12.91
C ALA A 222 -11.77 -31.16 11.43
N LEU A 223 -12.26 -29.96 11.13
CA LEU A 223 -12.28 -29.41 9.77
C LEU A 223 -10.86 -29.13 9.26
N TYR A 224 -9.99 -28.54 10.07
CA TYR A 224 -8.58 -28.37 9.69
C TYR A 224 -7.86 -29.72 9.53
N ARG A 225 -8.14 -30.72 10.37
CA ARG A 225 -7.62 -32.08 10.20
C ARG A 225 -8.07 -32.67 8.87
N PHE A 226 -9.35 -32.53 8.51
CA PHE A 226 -9.85 -32.94 7.20
C PHE A 226 -9.04 -32.28 6.07
N ILE A 227 -8.82 -30.96 6.15
CA ILE A 227 -8.03 -30.22 5.15
C ILE A 227 -6.58 -30.72 5.08
N VAL A 228 -5.92 -30.94 6.23
CA VAL A 228 -4.55 -31.46 6.28
C VAL A 228 -4.46 -32.90 5.76
N GLN A 229 -5.46 -33.74 6.02
CA GLN A 229 -5.49 -35.11 5.50
C GLN A 229 -5.71 -35.16 3.99
N PHE A 230 -6.48 -34.23 3.44
CA PHE A 230 -6.61 -34.05 1.98
C PHE A 230 -5.35 -33.45 1.36
N GLY A 231 -4.72 -32.46 2.01
CA GLY A 231 -3.43 -31.89 1.58
C GLY A 231 -2.21 -32.79 1.83
N GLY A 232 -2.34 -33.82 2.68
CA GLY A 232 -1.28 -34.71 3.11
C GLY A 232 -0.89 -35.80 2.10
N THR A 233 -1.55 -35.84 0.94
CA THR A 233 -1.01 -36.56 -0.23
C THR A 233 0.03 -35.73 -0.99
N ASP A 234 0.25 -34.47 -0.60
CA ASP A 234 1.24 -33.54 -1.16
C ASP A 234 2.15 -32.92 -0.08
N ASN A 235 2.39 -33.67 1.01
CA ASN A 235 3.45 -33.33 1.95
C ASN A 235 4.82 -33.54 1.29
N GLY A 236 5.29 -32.51 0.57
CA GLY A 236 6.29 -31.59 1.13
C GLY A 236 7.56 -32.17 1.75
N GLN A 237 7.87 -33.45 1.55
CA GLN A 237 9.24 -33.95 1.57
C GLN A 237 9.91 -33.64 0.23
N ALA A 238 9.93 -32.36 -0.14
CA ALA A 238 11.07 -31.84 -0.85
C ALA A 238 12.18 -31.71 0.21
N GLY A 239 12.78 -32.85 0.53
CA GLY A 239 14.16 -32.84 1.00
C GLY A 239 14.97 -31.99 0.02
N ALA A 240 16.07 -31.45 0.50
CA ALA A 240 17.10 -30.83 -0.32
C ALA A 240 17.75 -31.84 -1.29
N GLY A 241 16.96 -32.44 -2.17
CA GLY A 241 17.38 -32.96 -3.46
C GLY A 241 17.12 -31.85 -4.45
N GLN A 242 18.17 -31.39 -5.12
CA GLN A 242 18.07 -30.47 -6.24
C GLN A 242 17.03 -31.03 -7.23
N SER A 243 15.83 -30.44 -7.28
CA SER A 243 14.99 -30.61 -8.45
C SER A 243 15.76 -29.96 -9.60
N SER A 244 16.11 -30.76 -10.60
CA SER A 244 16.70 -30.25 -11.82
C SER A 244 15.71 -29.30 -12.48
N LEU A 245 16.20 -28.18 -13.03
CA LEU A 245 15.38 -27.34 -13.88
C LEU A 245 15.19 -28.09 -15.20
N LEU A 246 13.96 -28.24 -15.65
CA LEU A 246 13.63 -29.08 -16.81
C LEU A 246 13.15 -28.22 -17.97
N ARG A 247 13.36 -28.74 -19.17
CA ARG A 247 12.65 -28.33 -20.38
C ARG A 247 11.87 -29.52 -20.92
N ARG A 248 10.56 -29.33 -21.12
CA ARG A 248 9.68 -30.29 -21.83
C ARG A 248 9.31 -29.74 -23.19
N THR A 249 9.47 -30.56 -24.23
CA THR A 249 9.09 -30.22 -25.61
C THR A 249 7.77 -30.88 -25.95
N TYR A 250 6.83 -30.10 -26.48
CA TYR A 250 5.50 -30.54 -26.89
C TYR A 250 5.28 -30.27 -28.38
N PRO A 251 4.54 -31.15 -29.09
CA PRO A 251 4.13 -30.90 -30.46
C PRO A 251 3.07 -29.79 -30.49
N LEU A 252 3.30 -28.76 -31.30
CA LEU A 252 2.34 -27.67 -31.46
C LEU A 252 1.20 -28.10 -32.41
N GLN A 253 0.14 -28.69 -31.86
CA GLN A 253 -0.99 -29.16 -32.69
C GLN A 253 -1.85 -28.02 -33.25
N ASN A 254 -2.16 -27.02 -32.41
CA ASN A 254 -2.99 -25.88 -32.77
C ASN A 254 -2.54 -24.63 -32.02
N ARG A 255 -1.74 -23.79 -32.69
CA ARG A 255 -1.20 -22.55 -32.12
C ARG A 255 -2.30 -21.58 -31.67
N GLU A 256 -3.37 -21.44 -32.44
CA GLU A 256 -4.44 -20.49 -32.14
C GLU A 256 -5.21 -20.90 -30.87
N GLN A 257 -5.48 -22.19 -30.70
CA GLN A 257 -6.14 -22.70 -29.50
C GLN A 257 -5.26 -22.56 -28.26
N LEU A 258 -3.96 -22.82 -28.40
CA LEU A 258 -3.00 -22.66 -27.32
C LEU A 258 -2.89 -21.19 -26.88
N LEU A 259 -2.74 -20.26 -27.83
CA LEU A 259 -2.70 -18.83 -27.53
C LEU A 259 -3.99 -18.37 -26.84
N LYS A 260 -5.15 -18.84 -27.28
CA LYS A 260 -6.42 -18.58 -26.59
C LYS A 260 -6.43 -19.12 -25.15
N ALA A 261 -5.83 -20.28 -24.89
CA ALA A 261 -5.75 -20.84 -23.54
C ALA A 261 -4.79 -20.03 -22.64
N ILE A 262 -3.66 -19.59 -23.18
CA ILE A 262 -2.70 -18.72 -22.50
C ILE A 262 -3.35 -17.37 -22.18
N GLU A 263 -3.92 -16.69 -23.18
CA GLU A 263 -4.54 -15.36 -23.05
C GLU A 263 -5.79 -15.37 -22.15
N ALA A 264 -6.50 -16.50 -22.07
CA ALA A 264 -7.66 -16.64 -21.18
C ALA A 264 -7.28 -16.83 -19.71
N ASN A 265 -6.00 -17.09 -19.40
CA ASN A 265 -5.56 -17.40 -18.06
C ASN A 265 -4.65 -16.28 -17.50
N PRO A 266 -5.08 -15.59 -16.42
CA PRO A 266 -4.35 -14.43 -15.87
C PRO A 266 -3.01 -14.79 -15.20
N ALA A 267 -2.69 -16.07 -15.04
CA ALA A 267 -1.39 -16.52 -14.54
C ALA A 267 -0.29 -16.49 -15.61
N PHE A 268 -0.64 -16.25 -16.88
CA PHE A 268 0.33 -16.09 -17.96
C PHE A 268 0.47 -14.63 -18.37
N GLU A 269 1.71 -14.18 -18.50
CA GLU A 269 2.04 -12.83 -18.97
C GLU A 269 3.00 -12.90 -20.16
N LEU A 270 2.76 -12.08 -21.19
CA LEU A 270 3.61 -12.05 -22.36
C LEU A 270 4.92 -11.32 -22.03
N LYS A 271 6.04 -12.04 -22.06
CA LYS A 271 7.37 -11.49 -21.79
C LYS A 271 8.02 -10.88 -23.01
N LYS A 272 7.93 -11.56 -24.16
CA LYS A 272 8.54 -11.11 -25.41
C LYS A 272 7.84 -11.75 -26.61
N SER A 273 7.67 -11.00 -27.68
CA SER A 273 7.30 -11.51 -28.99
C SER A 273 8.14 -10.84 -30.08
N ASP A 274 8.73 -11.63 -30.99
CA ASP A 274 9.45 -11.14 -32.18
C ASP A 274 8.84 -11.68 -33.50
N GLY A 275 7.59 -12.14 -33.44
CA GLY A 275 6.83 -12.67 -34.57
C GLY A 275 7.09 -14.16 -34.83
N THR A 276 8.35 -14.60 -34.77
CA THR A 276 8.74 -16.02 -34.90
C THR A 276 8.79 -16.75 -33.57
N LYS A 277 9.08 -16.01 -32.49
CA LYS A 277 9.19 -16.55 -31.13
C LYS A 277 8.35 -15.74 -30.16
N GLU A 278 7.63 -16.44 -29.29
CA GLU A 278 6.93 -15.84 -28.15
C GLU A 278 7.40 -16.50 -26.86
N VAL A 279 7.63 -15.68 -25.84
CA VAL A 279 7.97 -16.15 -24.50
C VAL A 279 6.92 -15.61 -23.55
N TRP A 280 6.27 -16.52 -22.83
CA TRP A 280 5.31 -16.21 -21.78
C TRP A 280 5.86 -16.67 -20.44
N VAL A 281 5.53 -15.92 -19.40
CA VAL A 281 5.86 -16.25 -18.01
C VAL A 281 4.61 -16.79 -17.34
N TYR A 282 4.75 -17.92 -16.66
CA TYR A 282 3.76 -18.42 -15.73
C TYR A 282 4.12 -17.95 -14.31
N ALA A 283 3.19 -17.24 -13.68
CA ALA A 283 3.32 -16.73 -12.32
C ALA A 283 1.95 -16.68 -11.63
N THR A 284 1.81 -17.42 -10.53
CA THR A 284 0.60 -17.37 -9.69
C THR A 284 0.61 -16.20 -8.71
N ARG A 285 1.78 -15.58 -8.50
CA ARG A 285 1.97 -14.44 -7.60
C ARG A 285 2.42 -13.23 -8.41
N LYS A 286 1.70 -12.12 -8.22
CA LYS A 286 2.11 -10.82 -8.73
C LYS A 286 1.98 -9.75 -7.64
N GLU A 287 2.89 -8.79 -7.69
CA GLU A 287 2.84 -7.56 -6.90
C GLU A 287 2.65 -6.37 -7.84
N GLU A 288 1.87 -5.40 -7.41
CA GLU A 288 1.49 -4.23 -8.19
C GLU A 288 1.81 -2.96 -7.40
N HIS A 289 2.39 -1.96 -8.07
CA HIS A 289 2.70 -0.67 -7.46
C HIS A 289 2.46 0.48 -8.44
N LEU A 290 1.68 1.48 -8.01
CA LEU A 290 1.44 2.69 -8.79
C LEU A 290 2.50 3.75 -8.47
N PHE A 291 3.04 4.39 -9.50
CA PHE A 291 3.95 5.52 -9.37
C PHE A 291 3.24 6.84 -9.73
N PRO A 292 2.76 7.63 -8.75
CA PRO A 292 2.13 8.93 -9.02
C PRO A 292 3.06 9.90 -9.77
N ALA A 293 4.37 9.83 -9.47
CA ALA A 293 5.39 10.61 -10.16
C ALA A 293 5.54 10.25 -11.65
N LEU A 294 5.07 9.09 -12.07
CA LEU A 294 5.08 8.62 -13.47
C LEU A 294 3.66 8.54 -14.03
N LYS A 295 2.80 9.51 -13.69
CA LYS A 295 1.41 9.58 -14.17
C LYS A 295 0.61 8.30 -13.85
N ASP A 296 0.77 7.81 -12.63
CA ASP A 296 0.15 6.59 -12.13
C ASP A 296 0.49 5.36 -12.99
N ALA A 297 1.72 5.30 -13.53
CA ALA A 297 2.23 4.09 -14.16
C ALA A 297 2.20 2.92 -13.16
N LEU A 298 1.61 1.81 -13.58
CA LEU A 298 1.56 0.57 -12.82
C LEU A 298 2.83 -0.23 -13.10
N LEU A 299 3.61 -0.50 -12.06
CA LEU A 299 4.71 -1.47 -12.08
C LEU A 299 4.15 -2.82 -11.63
N GLU A 300 4.40 -3.87 -12.41
CA GLU A 300 3.94 -5.23 -12.12
C GLU A 300 5.16 -6.14 -11.97
N LEU A 301 5.23 -6.90 -10.88
CA LEU A 301 6.31 -7.83 -10.57
C LEU A 301 5.73 -9.24 -10.44
N TYR A 302 6.10 -10.12 -11.36
CA TYR A 302 5.63 -11.50 -11.44
C TYR A 302 6.71 -12.44 -10.89
N GLU A 303 6.39 -13.23 -9.87
CA GLU A 303 7.30 -14.28 -9.38
C GLU A 303 7.25 -15.48 -10.34
N VAL A 304 8.27 -15.59 -11.19
CA VAL A 304 8.33 -16.59 -12.26
C VAL A 304 8.42 -17.99 -11.67
N GLN A 305 7.52 -18.87 -12.10
CA GLN A 305 7.51 -20.30 -11.76
C GLN A 305 7.87 -21.16 -12.97
N ALA A 306 7.44 -20.76 -14.16
CA ALA A 306 7.80 -21.42 -15.40
C ALA A 306 7.77 -20.44 -16.58
N GLU A 307 8.38 -20.83 -17.69
CA GLU A 307 8.29 -20.13 -18.98
C GLU A 307 7.69 -21.04 -20.04
N VAL A 308 6.85 -20.44 -20.89
CA VAL A 308 6.28 -21.07 -22.09
C VAL A 308 6.94 -20.42 -23.29
N LEU A 309 7.71 -21.18 -24.06
CA LEU A 309 8.37 -20.68 -25.27
C LEU A 309 7.69 -21.30 -26.49
N LEU A 310 7.20 -20.46 -27.37
CA LEU A 310 6.68 -20.81 -28.68
C LEU A 310 7.71 -20.41 -29.72
N GLU A 311 8.23 -21.37 -30.47
CA GLU A 311 9.22 -21.12 -31.54
C GLU A 311 8.92 -22.08 -32.69
N ASP A 312 8.65 -21.51 -33.86
CA ASP A 312 8.21 -22.26 -35.05
C ASP A 312 6.96 -23.15 -34.76
N ASP A 313 7.06 -24.46 -35.00
CA ASP A 313 6.04 -25.48 -34.74
C ASP A 313 6.27 -26.24 -33.41
N LYS A 314 7.05 -25.65 -32.49
CA LYS A 314 7.39 -26.27 -31.21
C LYS A 314 6.99 -25.42 -30.02
N LEU A 315 6.56 -26.13 -28.98
CA LEU A 315 6.23 -25.58 -27.67
C LEU A 315 7.22 -26.14 -26.65
N TYR A 316 7.86 -25.25 -25.90
CA TYR A 316 8.74 -25.61 -24.81
C TYR A 316 8.18 -25.08 -23.50
N LEU A 317 8.15 -25.92 -22.48
CA LEU A 317 7.92 -25.49 -21.10
C LEU A 317 9.22 -25.61 -20.31
N GLU A 318 9.64 -24.55 -19.64
CA GLU A 318 10.86 -24.50 -18.83
C GLU A 318 10.52 -24.15 -17.37
N GLY A 319 10.94 -24.98 -16.42
CA GLY A 319 10.52 -24.84 -15.01
C GLY A 319 10.87 -26.07 -14.18
N TYR A 320 10.46 -26.07 -12.92
CA TYR A 320 10.56 -27.28 -12.09
C TYR A 320 9.37 -28.21 -12.37
N ALA A 321 9.58 -29.53 -12.22
CA ALA A 321 8.59 -30.53 -12.63
C ALA A 321 7.14 -30.26 -12.14
N PRO A 322 6.89 -29.86 -10.88
CA PRO A 322 5.54 -29.55 -10.41
C PRO A 322 4.90 -28.38 -11.17
N ASP A 323 5.64 -27.29 -11.37
CA ASP A 323 5.15 -26.12 -12.10
C ASP A 323 4.91 -26.46 -13.58
N LEU A 324 5.73 -27.33 -14.17
CA LEU A 324 5.55 -27.79 -15.55
C LEU A 324 4.32 -28.67 -15.74
N GLU A 325 3.98 -29.50 -14.76
CA GLU A 325 2.76 -30.31 -14.77
C GLU A 325 1.51 -29.45 -14.69
N GLU A 326 1.53 -28.45 -13.81
CA GLU A 326 0.44 -27.48 -13.69
C GLU A 326 0.24 -26.67 -14.98
N VAL A 327 1.32 -26.13 -15.55
CA VAL A 327 1.26 -25.41 -16.83
C VAL A 327 0.75 -26.31 -17.95
N ALA A 328 1.23 -27.56 -18.04
CA ALA A 328 0.75 -28.50 -19.04
C ALA A 328 -0.76 -28.78 -18.89
N GLN A 329 -1.27 -28.92 -17.67
CA GLN A 329 -2.69 -29.11 -17.40
C GLN A 329 -3.52 -27.87 -17.79
N LEU A 330 -3.07 -26.68 -17.41
CA LEU A 330 -3.72 -25.41 -17.77
C LEU A 330 -3.81 -25.21 -19.29
N LEU A 331 -2.77 -25.63 -20.01
CA LEU A 331 -2.68 -25.52 -21.46
C LEU A 331 -3.22 -26.75 -22.21
N LEU A 332 -3.83 -27.71 -21.49
CA LEU A 332 -4.41 -28.95 -22.03
C LEU A 332 -3.41 -29.78 -22.86
N LEU A 333 -2.14 -29.80 -22.45
CA LEU A 333 -1.08 -30.56 -23.12
C LEU A 333 -1.10 -32.02 -22.65
N LEU A 334 -1.22 -32.94 -23.60
CA LEU A 334 -1.43 -34.37 -23.30
C LEU A 334 -0.13 -35.13 -22.98
N ALA A 335 0.92 -34.92 -23.76
CA ALA A 335 2.20 -35.61 -23.60
C ALA A 335 3.35 -34.81 -24.23
N TYR A 336 4.51 -34.82 -23.57
CA TYR A 336 5.75 -34.25 -24.13
C TYR A 336 6.50 -35.30 -24.99
N GLU A 337 7.21 -34.84 -26.01
CA GLU A 337 8.06 -35.68 -26.87
C GLU A 337 9.44 -35.92 -26.24
N GLN A 338 9.95 -34.91 -25.54
CA GLN A 338 11.29 -34.91 -24.97
C GLN A 338 11.30 -34.12 -23.66
N GLU A 339 12.04 -34.61 -22.68
CA GLU A 339 12.38 -33.91 -21.45
C GLU A 339 13.91 -33.85 -21.33
N GLU A 340 14.46 -32.68 -21.00
CA GLU A 340 15.88 -32.51 -20.78
C GLU A 340 16.14 -31.60 -19.56
N GLU A 341 17.23 -31.88 -18.84
CA GLU A 341 17.69 -31.02 -17.76
C GLU A 341 18.44 -29.82 -18.32
N ILE A 342 18.05 -28.62 -17.89
CA ILE A 342 18.67 -27.35 -18.23
C ILE A 342 19.27 -26.71 -16.98
N ARG A 343 20.26 -25.82 -17.15
CA ARG A 343 20.88 -25.11 -16.01
C ARG A 343 20.35 -23.71 -15.78
N VAL A 344 19.77 -23.11 -16.82
CA VAL A 344 19.30 -21.73 -16.87
C VAL A 344 18.11 -21.65 -17.83
N LEU A 345 17.21 -20.69 -17.59
CA LEU A 345 16.13 -20.35 -18.51
C LEU A 345 16.68 -19.87 -19.84
N THR A 346 16.07 -20.29 -20.93
CA THR A 346 16.56 -20.03 -22.29
C THR A 346 16.31 -18.62 -22.73
N SER A 347 15.24 -18.00 -22.22
CA SER A 347 14.93 -16.61 -22.54
C SER A 347 15.93 -15.61 -21.95
N THR A 348 16.53 -15.91 -20.79
CA THR A 348 17.39 -14.96 -20.04
C THR A 348 18.83 -15.43 -19.82
N GLY A 349 19.11 -16.73 -19.96
CA GLY A 349 20.37 -17.32 -19.53
C GLY A 349 20.58 -17.28 -18.01
N SER A 350 19.52 -17.04 -17.22
CA SER A 350 19.58 -16.94 -15.76
C SER A 350 18.99 -18.17 -15.08
N LYS A 351 19.46 -18.48 -13.87
CA LYS A 351 18.87 -19.55 -13.05
C LYS A 351 17.46 -19.14 -12.64
N LEU A 352 16.51 -20.06 -12.75
CA LEU A 352 15.23 -19.94 -12.08
C LEU A 352 15.45 -20.29 -10.60
N SER A 353 15.14 -19.36 -9.70
CA SER A 353 15.12 -19.57 -8.26
C SER A 353 13.89 -18.93 -7.65
N LYS A 354 13.52 -19.32 -6.43
CA LYS A 354 12.48 -18.61 -5.67
C LYS A 354 12.79 -17.10 -5.61
N GLY A 355 11.80 -16.26 -5.85
CA GLY A 355 11.98 -14.80 -6.00
C GLY A 355 12.57 -14.34 -7.33
N THR A 356 12.63 -15.17 -8.37
CA THR A 356 12.94 -14.70 -9.74
C THR A 356 11.78 -13.84 -10.23
N LEU A 357 12.07 -12.59 -10.59
CA LEU A 357 11.02 -11.64 -10.98
C LEU A 357 11.07 -11.33 -12.47
N PHE A 358 9.91 -11.37 -13.11
CA PHE A 358 9.65 -10.70 -14.36
C PHE A 358 8.93 -9.39 -14.06
N ILE A 359 9.41 -8.27 -14.61
CA ILE A 359 8.90 -6.94 -14.26
C ILE A 359 8.44 -6.23 -15.52
N THR A 360 7.23 -5.69 -15.48
CA THR A 360 6.62 -4.91 -16.56
C THR A 360 6.08 -3.59 -16.03
N SER A 361 5.61 -2.74 -16.95
CA SER A 361 4.89 -1.53 -16.57
C SER A 361 3.76 -1.21 -17.54
N GLN A 362 2.69 -0.62 -17.01
CA GLN A 362 1.55 -0.14 -17.78
C GLN A 362 1.28 1.35 -17.46
N PRO A 363 1.35 2.26 -18.46
CA PRO A 363 1.88 2.04 -19.80
C PRO A 363 3.38 1.69 -19.76
N THR A 364 3.90 1.10 -20.85
CA THR A 364 5.31 0.72 -20.94
C THR A 364 6.23 1.92 -20.72
N LEU A 365 7.06 1.85 -19.68
CA LEU A 365 8.06 2.86 -19.35
C LEU A 365 9.34 2.69 -20.18
N PRO A 366 10.06 3.79 -20.51
CA PRO A 366 11.39 3.70 -21.09
C PRO A 366 12.33 2.85 -20.22
N PRO A 367 13.26 2.03 -20.79
CA PRO A 367 14.02 1.05 -20.02
C PRO A 367 14.76 1.60 -18.80
N LYS A 368 15.35 2.81 -18.92
CA LYS A 368 16.04 3.48 -17.82
C LYS A 368 15.10 4.04 -16.75
N VAL A 369 13.92 4.51 -17.16
CA VAL A 369 12.86 4.93 -16.22
C VAL A 369 12.27 3.72 -15.50
N LEU A 370 12.07 2.59 -16.20
CA LEU A 370 11.65 1.33 -15.59
C LEU A 370 12.68 0.84 -14.57
N GLN A 371 13.98 0.86 -14.93
CA GLN A 371 15.06 0.52 -14.01
C GLN A 371 15.01 1.39 -12.74
N TRP A 372 14.85 2.71 -12.89
CA TRP A 372 14.68 3.63 -11.77
C TRP A 372 13.45 3.28 -10.92
N ALA A 373 12.29 3.04 -11.54
CA ALA A 373 11.05 2.71 -10.84
C ALA A 373 11.20 1.42 -10.00
N VAL A 374 11.82 0.39 -10.56
CA VAL A 374 12.09 -0.87 -9.84
C VAL A 374 12.97 -0.63 -8.62
N GLN A 375 14.04 0.16 -8.76
CA GLN A 375 14.93 0.43 -7.64
C GLN A 375 14.26 1.27 -6.55
N THR A 376 13.42 2.22 -6.93
CA THR A 376 12.61 3.03 -6.00
C THR A 376 11.59 2.16 -5.28
N TYR A 377 10.92 1.23 -5.98
CA TYR A 377 9.99 0.28 -5.38
C TYR A 377 10.64 -0.55 -4.26
N PHE A 378 11.80 -1.15 -4.55
CA PHE A 378 12.48 -1.97 -3.54
C PHE A 378 13.02 -1.14 -2.37
N ALA A 379 13.45 0.11 -2.61
CA ALA A 379 13.85 1.02 -1.55
C ALA A 379 12.67 1.39 -0.63
N GLU A 380 11.52 1.77 -1.19
CA GLU A 380 10.30 2.05 -0.41
C GLU A 380 9.82 0.80 0.35
N LYS A 381 9.82 -0.37 -0.29
CA LYS A 381 9.49 -1.64 0.37
C LYS A 381 10.42 -1.91 1.55
N TRP A 382 11.73 -1.71 1.39
CA TRP A 382 12.70 -1.90 2.45
C TRP A 382 12.45 -0.96 3.65
N LEU A 383 12.11 0.31 3.39
CA LEU A 383 11.83 1.32 4.43
C LEU A 383 10.64 0.96 5.33
N VAL A 384 9.67 0.21 4.82
CA VAL A 384 8.44 -0.18 5.54
C VAL A 384 8.40 -1.65 5.96
N THR A 385 9.38 -2.46 5.57
CA THR A 385 9.45 -3.88 5.94
C THR A 385 10.18 -4.05 7.27
N PRO A 386 9.62 -4.79 8.24
CA PRO A 386 10.32 -5.19 9.46
C PRO A 386 11.66 -5.90 9.22
N HIS A 387 12.66 -5.63 10.05
CA HIS A 387 13.94 -6.35 10.05
C HIS A 387 14.27 -6.90 11.43
N GLU A 388 14.78 -8.13 11.49
CA GLU A 388 15.23 -8.78 12.73
C GLU A 388 16.31 -7.95 13.44
N ALA A 389 17.25 -7.36 12.69
CA ALA A 389 18.29 -6.47 13.20
C ALA A 389 17.73 -5.21 13.90
N LEU A 390 16.46 -4.89 13.65
CA LEU A 390 15.72 -3.76 14.19
C LEU A 390 14.60 -4.18 15.13
N GLU A 391 14.70 -5.37 15.74
CA GLU A 391 13.69 -5.92 16.66
C GLU A 391 12.30 -6.07 16.01
N GLU A 392 12.27 -6.53 14.75
CA GLU A 392 11.04 -6.68 13.95
C GLU A 392 10.28 -5.36 13.74
N LEU A 393 10.99 -4.22 13.81
CA LEU A 393 10.45 -2.92 13.42
C LEU A 393 10.92 -2.53 12.02
N ALA A 394 10.05 -1.80 11.32
CA ALA A 394 10.40 -1.20 10.04
C ALA A 394 11.40 -0.03 10.24
N PRO A 395 12.35 0.20 9.31
CA PRO A 395 13.34 1.27 9.41
C PRO A 395 12.71 2.65 9.63
N VAL A 396 11.59 2.94 8.96
CA VAL A 396 10.87 4.22 9.12
C VAL A 396 10.34 4.42 10.54
N LEU A 397 9.90 3.36 11.22
CA LEU A 397 9.40 3.44 12.60
C LEU A 397 10.55 3.58 13.58
N VAL A 398 11.66 2.90 13.32
CA VAL A 398 12.90 3.06 14.11
C VAL A 398 13.45 4.47 13.97
N ALA A 399 13.51 5.04 12.78
CA ALA A 399 13.95 6.42 12.58
C ALA A 399 13.02 7.46 13.23
N ALA A 400 11.77 7.09 13.52
CA ALA A 400 10.80 7.98 14.14
C ALA A 400 10.70 7.84 15.66
N THR A 401 11.40 6.88 16.27
CA THR A 401 11.39 6.66 17.72
C THR A 401 12.23 7.70 18.47
N ASP A 402 12.24 7.68 19.80
CA ASP A 402 13.18 8.46 20.63
C ASP A 402 14.31 7.56 21.20
N SER A 403 14.30 6.25 20.91
CA SER A 403 15.29 5.29 21.41
C SER A 403 16.64 5.43 20.70
N LYS A 404 17.65 5.90 21.42
CA LYS A 404 19.03 5.99 20.92
C LYS A 404 19.64 4.64 20.54
N GLU A 405 19.25 3.58 21.23
CA GLU A 405 19.74 2.22 20.94
C GLU A 405 19.24 1.75 19.57
N LEU A 406 17.93 1.91 19.29
CA LEU A 406 17.35 1.51 18.00
C LEU A 406 17.93 2.35 16.86
N HIS A 407 18.19 3.65 17.07
CA HIS A 407 18.88 4.48 16.09
C HIS A 407 20.29 3.96 15.77
N ALA A 408 21.06 3.54 16.78
CA ALA A 408 22.38 2.98 16.55
C ALA A 408 22.32 1.67 15.73
N LYS A 409 21.32 0.82 15.97
CA LYS A 409 21.07 -0.39 15.16
C LYS A 409 20.72 -0.03 13.71
N LEU A 410 19.88 0.99 13.50
CA LEU A 410 19.52 1.48 12.17
C LEU A 410 20.72 2.04 11.40
N GLU A 411 21.56 2.86 12.04
CA GLU A 411 22.79 3.38 11.42
C GLU A 411 23.73 2.23 11.01
N SER A 412 23.95 1.26 11.90
CA SER A 412 24.79 0.09 11.58
C SER A 412 24.24 -0.72 10.41
N LEU A 413 22.91 -0.89 10.31
CA LEU A 413 22.27 -1.60 9.21
C LEU A 413 22.43 -0.83 7.88
N LEU A 414 22.29 0.49 7.91
CA LEU A 414 22.49 1.34 6.72
C LEU A 414 23.94 1.34 6.25
N GLU A 415 24.92 1.43 7.16
CA GLU A 415 26.34 1.35 6.82
C GLU A 415 26.69 0.02 6.14
N GLN A 416 26.16 -1.09 6.65
CA GLN A 416 26.33 -2.40 6.01
C GLN A 416 25.70 -2.42 4.61
N LEU A 417 24.49 -1.90 4.47
CA LEU A 417 23.77 -1.85 3.19
C LEU A 417 24.51 -0.97 2.15
N GLU A 418 25.08 0.15 2.57
CA GLU A 418 25.93 1.02 1.74
C GLU A 418 27.24 0.32 1.33
N GLN A 419 27.83 -0.48 2.21
CA GLN A 419 29.00 -1.28 1.89
C GLN A 419 28.67 -2.37 0.85
N ASP A 420 27.57 -3.09 1.05
CA ASP A 420 27.08 -4.12 0.12
C ASP A 420 26.76 -3.53 -1.26
N HIS A 421 26.19 -2.33 -1.31
CA HIS A 421 25.93 -1.62 -2.57
C HIS A 421 27.22 -1.36 -3.36
N LYS A 422 28.29 -0.89 -2.69
CA LYS A 422 29.59 -0.60 -3.33
C LYS A 422 30.24 -1.83 -3.96
N VAL A 423 30.03 -3.01 -3.38
CA VAL A 423 30.55 -4.28 -3.91
C VAL A 423 29.54 -5.05 -4.78
N GLY A 424 28.34 -4.48 -5.01
CA GLY A 424 27.30 -5.07 -5.85
C GLY A 424 26.66 -6.34 -5.28
N GLN A 425 26.58 -6.45 -3.96
CA GLN A 425 26.10 -7.65 -3.26
C GLN A 425 24.68 -7.49 -2.69
N GLY A 426 24.04 -8.63 -2.43
CA GLY A 426 22.76 -8.70 -1.73
C GLY A 426 21.60 -7.96 -2.40
N LEU A 427 20.69 -7.46 -1.56
CA LEU A 427 19.56 -6.62 -1.96
C LEU A 427 20.01 -5.20 -2.35
N ALA A 428 21.14 -4.75 -1.81
CA ALA A 428 21.65 -3.39 -1.98
C ALA A 428 21.86 -3.00 -3.45
N ARG A 429 22.17 -3.96 -4.34
CA ARG A 429 22.30 -3.73 -5.80
C ARG A 429 20.99 -3.36 -6.50
N TYR A 430 19.85 -3.61 -5.88
CA TYR A 430 18.51 -3.44 -6.46
C TYR A 430 17.70 -2.30 -5.84
N ILE A 431 18.27 -1.54 -4.90
CA ILE A 431 17.61 -0.43 -4.23
C ILE A 431 18.33 0.88 -4.54
N ARG A 432 17.58 1.99 -4.53
CA ARG A 432 18.15 3.34 -4.58
C ARG A 432 18.68 3.74 -3.21
N MET A 433 20.01 3.77 -3.06
CA MET A 433 20.64 4.09 -1.78
C MET A 433 20.55 5.57 -1.43
N ASP A 434 20.56 6.45 -2.44
CA ASP A 434 20.51 7.90 -2.32
C ASP A 434 19.23 8.42 -1.64
N MET A 435 18.14 7.66 -1.69
CA MET A 435 16.87 8.05 -1.06
C MET A 435 16.70 7.57 0.39
N LEU A 436 17.45 6.57 0.86
CA LEU A 436 17.18 5.95 2.17
C LEU A 436 17.39 6.92 3.34
N ARG A 437 18.59 7.51 3.47
CA ARG A 437 18.90 8.45 4.55
C ARG A 437 17.97 9.67 4.57
N PRO A 438 17.69 10.33 3.42
CA PRO A 438 16.70 11.40 3.38
C PRO A 438 15.30 10.94 3.83
N ARG A 439 14.80 9.80 3.34
CA ARG A 439 13.47 9.28 3.72
C ARG A 439 13.37 8.95 5.20
N LEU A 440 14.48 8.59 5.85
CA LEU A 440 14.59 8.34 7.29
C LEU A 440 14.90 9.61 8.10
N SER A 441 15.04 10.78 7.46
CA SER A 441 15.45 12.03 8.12
C SER A 441 16.78 11.90 8.89
N LEU A 442 17.69 11.07 8.38
CA LEU A 442 19.04 10.88 8.92
C LEU A 442 20.04 11.86 8.27
N GLN A 443 21.19 12.06 8.91
CA GLN A 443 22.24 12.93 8.37
C GLN A 443 22.69 12.45 6.99
N ASN A 444 22.79 13.38 6.04
CA ASN A 444 23.20 13.14 4.67
C ASN A 444 23.63 14.46 4.00
N ASP A 445 24.35 14.36 2.87
CA ASP A 445 24.82 15.51 2.09
C ASP A 445 23.91 15.85 0.88
N SER A 446 22.74 15.21 0.79
CA SER A 446 21.84 15.39 -0.35
C SER A 446 21.01 16.66 -0.21
N LEU A 447 20.64 17.25 -1.35
CA LEU A 447 19.66 18.33 -1.41
C LEU A 447 18.26 17.70 -1.55
N HIS A 448 17.66 17.27 -0.44
CA HIS A 448 16.40 16.52 -0.45
C HIS A 448 15.36 17.14 0.50
N VAL A 449 14.09 17.24 0.09
CA VAL A 449 13.04 17.94 0.85
C VAL A 449 12.76 17.33 2.23
N ASN A 450 12.83 16.01 2.37
CA ASN A 450 12.76 15.33 3.67
C ASN A 450 13.82 15.80 4.69
N ASN A 451 14.94 16.41 4.27
CA ASN A 451 15.92 16.97 5.20
C ASN A 451 15.38 18.19 5.97
N LEU A 452 14.23 18.73 5.56
CA LEU A 452 13.50 19.72 6.35
C LEU A 452 12.84 19.12 7.59
N LEU A 453 12.58 17.81 7.62
CA LEU A 453 12.01 17.13 8.77
C LEU A 453 13.10 16.70 9.76
N THR A 454 12.76 16.68 11.04
CA THR A 454 13.60 16.10 12.11
C THR A 454 13.38 14.60 12.30
N ARG A 455 12.30 14.07 11.74
CA ARG A 455 11.91 12.67 11.79
C ARG A 455 11.08 12.33 10.56
N PRO A 456 11.07 11.07 10.10
CA PRO A 456 10.30 10.70 8.93
C PRO A 456 8.79 10.86 9.17
N LEU A 457 8.07 11.19 8.10
CA LEU A 457 6.62 11.26 8.10
C LEU A 457 6.02 9.84 8.22
N ILE A 458 5.20 9.60 9.25
CA ILE A 458 4.50 8.33 9.44
C ILE A 458 3.03 8.48 9.00
N GLU A 459 2.63 7.70 8.00
CA GLU A 459 1.25 7.66 7.52
C GLU A 459 0.54 6.36 7.95
N GLY A 460 -0.79 6.41 8.06
CA GLY A 460 -1.60 5.20 8.27
C GLY A 460 -1.63 4.61 9.69
N LEU A 461 -0.97 5.23 10.69
CA LEU A 461 -0.91 4.74 12.08
C LEU A 461 -1.57 5.69 13.10
N PRO A 462 -2.90 5.88 13.04
CA PRO A 462 -3.62 6.97 13.74
C PRO A 462 -3.64 6.89 15.27
N GLU A 463 -3.22 5.77 15.88
CA GLU A 463 -3.18 5.55 17.34
C GLU A 463 -1.83 4.98 17.80
N SER A 464 -0.75 5.24 17.06
CA SER A 464 0.57 4.75 17.44
C SER A 464 1.27 5.68 18.44
N VAL A 465 2.17 5.10 19.24
CA VAL A 465 3.15 5.81 20.08
C VAL A 465 4.09 6.73 19.29
N TYR A 466 3.97 6.76 17.96
CA TYR A 466 4.77 7.60 17.07
C TYR A 466 4.05 8.86 16.60
N THR A 467 2.80 9.09 17.02
CA THR A 467 1.97 10.23 16.56
C THR A 467 1.56 11.16 17.70
N VAL A 468 1.15 12.38 17.33
CA VAL A 468 0.71 13.43 18.26
C VAL A 468 -0.53 13.02 19.06
N HIS A 469 -0.56 13.36 20.35
CA HIS A 469 -1.74 13.15 21.20
C HIS A 469 -3.00 13.89 20.68
N PRO A 470 -4.20 13.26 20.74
CA PRO A 470 -5.44 13.85 20.24
C PRO A 470 -5.77 15.24 20.80
N ASP A 471 -5.39 15.51 22.05
CA ASP A 471 -5.64 16.79 22.72
C ASP A 471 -4.95 17.97 22.02
N ARG A 472 -3.79 17.76 21.39
CA ARG A 472 -3.11 18.80 20.60
C ARG A 472 -3.85 19.12 19.31
N LEU A 473 -4.53 18.13 18.73
CA LEU A 473 -5.34 18.32 17.52
C LEU A 473 -6.70 18.99 17.82
N ALA A 474 -7.10 19.09 19.08
CA ALA A 474 -8.32 19.77 19.49
C ALA A 474 -8.25 21.29 19.26
N ASP A 475 -7.05 21.88 19.30
CA ASP A 475 -6.85 23.31 19.04
C ASP A 475 -7.20 23.68 17.60
N ILE A 476 -6.86 22.82 16.63
CA ILE A 476 -7.25 22.99 15.22
C ILE A 476 -8.78 23.01 15.10
N ASN A 477 -9.46 22.05 15.74
CA ASN A 477 -10.92 21.96 15.69
C ASN A 477 -11.59 23.21 16.29
N ARG A 478 -11.07 23.71 17.41
CA ARG A 478 -11.58 24.91 18.07
C ARG A 478 -11.39 26.15 17.20
N PHE A 479 -10.21 26.32 16.61
CA PHE A 479 -9.93 27.40 15.68
C PHE A 479 -10.91 27.39 14.49
N VAL A 480 -11.11 26.23 13.86
CA VAL A 480 -12.04 26.10 12.73
C VAL A 480 -13.45 26.50 13.14
N GLN A 481 -13.94 26.00 14.28
CA GLN A 481 -15.28 26.35 14.79
C GLN A 481 -15.42 27.87 15.01
N GLU A 482 -14.48 28.49 15.71
CA GLU A 482 -14.52 29.94 16.00
C GLU A 482 -14.45 30.81 14.74
N MET A 483 -13.65 30.42 13.75
CA MET A 483 -13.45 31.21 12.54
C MET A 483 -14.57 31.06 11.51
N THR A 484 -15.35 29.98 11.60
CA THR A 484 -16.37 29.62 10.62
C THR A 484 -17.81 29.80 11.12
N ASP A 485 -18.03 30.00 12.42
CA ASP A 485 -19.36 30.24 12.97
C ASP A 485 -20.05 31.46 12.33
N GLY A 486 -21.28 31.26 11.88
CA GLY A 486 -22.06 32.24 11.14
C GLY A 486 -21.48 32.70 9.79
N LYS A 487 -20.43 32.05 9.26
CA LYS A 487 -19.82 32.38 7.95
C LYS A 487 -20.49 31.67 6.79
N SER A 488 -20.15 32.09 5.58
CA SER A 488 -20.64 31.46 4.35
C SER A 488 -20.07 30.06 4.16
N GLU A 489 -20.78 29.19 3.44
CA GLU A 489 -20.35 27.81 3.12
C GLU A 489 -18.98 27.77 2.41
N ALA A 490 -18.70 28.76 1.55
CA ALA A 490 -17.40 28.88 0.89
C ALA A 490 -16.27 29.18 1.89
N THR A 491 -16.54 29.97 2.93
CA THR A 491 -15.57 30.25 4.00
C THR A 491 -15.35 29.01 4.86
N VAL A 492 -16.43 28.31 5.24
CA VAL A 492 -16.35 27.04 5.99
C VAL A 492 -15.48 26.04 5.24
N LYS A 493 -15.79 25.77 3.96
CA LYS A 493 -15.04 24.83 3.12
C LYS A 493 -13.55 25.19 3.04
N LYS A 494 -13.22 26.48 2.86
CA LYS A 494 -11.83 26.96 2.81
C LYS A 494 -11.05 26.63 4.08
N TYR A 495 -11.64 26.89 5.26
CA TYR A 495 -10.98 26.63 6.54
C TYR A 495 -10.88 25.13 6.82
N ASP A 496 -11.95 24.38 6.57
CA ASP A 496 -11.97 22.93 6.74
C ASP A 496 -10.91 22.24 5.88
N GLU A 497 -10.84 22.57 4.58
CA GLU A 497 -9.88 21.97 3.65
C GLU A 497 -8.43 22.19 4.10
N VAL A 498 -8.06 23.44 4.41
CA VAL A 498 -6.70 23.78 4.85
C VAL A 498 -6.37 23.09 6.18
N MET A 499 -7.26 23.19 7.15
CA MET A 499 -6.97 22.71 8.50
C MET A 499 -7.05 21.19 8.61
N ASN A 500 -7.85 20.50 7.79
CA ASN A 500 -7.83 19.03 7.72
C ASN A 500 -6.53 18.50 7.11
N ASN A 501 -6.01 19.15 6.06
CA ASN A 501 -4.71 18.80 5.49
C ASN A 501 -3.59 19.02 6.51
N PHE A 502 -3.58 20.19 7.17
CA PHE A 502 -2.58 20.49 8.18
C PHE A 502 -2.69 19.59 9.42
N ARG A 503 -3.90 19.23 9.85
CA ARG A 503 -4.13 18.27 10.94
C ARG A 503 -3.53 16.90 10.61
N SER A 504 -3.73 16.42 9.38
CA SER A 504 -3.17 15.14 8.93
C SER A 504 -1.65 15.17 8.90
N PHE A 505 -1.06 16.26 8.40
CA PHE A 505 0.38 16.49 8.44
C PHE A 505 0.93 16.46 9.86
N VAL A 506 0.37 17.28 10.77
CA VAL A 506 0.84 17.35 12.17
C VAL A 506 0.77 15.97 12.83
N ARG A 507 -0.28 15.20 12.57
CA ARG A 507 -0.42 13.86 13.13
C ARG A 507 0.70 12.90 12.67
N GLY A 508 1.12 12.98 11.41
CA GLY A 508 2.14 12.09 10.86
C GLY A 508 3.57 12.56 11.06
N ALA A 509 3.79 13.88 11.11
CA ALA A 509 5.13 14.47 11.17
C ALA A 509 5.71 14.51 12.58
N PHE A 510 4.86 14.51 13.62
CA PHE A 510 5.32 14.71 15.00
C PHE A 510 4.89 13.57 15.95
N GLY A 511 5.67 13.39 17.01
CA GLY A 511 5.45 12.34 18.02
C GLY A 511 4.55 12.78 19.18
N PRO A 512 4.32 11.91 20.17
CA PRO A 512 3.43 12.19 21.31
C PRO A 512 3.85 13.40 22.16
N SER A 513 5.15 13.72 22.18
CA SER A 513 5.73 14.84 22.93
C SER A 513 5.51 16.21 22.28
N PHE A 514 4.83 16.25 21.11
CA PHE A 514 4.65 17.46 20.33
C PHE A 514 3.95 18.60 21.09
N THR A 515 4.55 19.79 21.03
CA THR A 515 3.92 21.06 21.38
C THR A 515 4.03 22.05 20.24
N TRP A 516 3.12 23.02 20.19
CA TRP A 516 3.09 24.01 19.10
C TRP A 516 4.41 24.78 18.99
N GLU A 517 5.12 25.05 20.09
CA GLU A 517 6.42 25.73 20.11
C GLU A 517 7.53 24.97 19.38
N GLN A 518 7.37 23.65 19.19
CA GLN A 518 8.33 22.81 18.48
C GLN A 518 8.15 22.85 16.97
N LEU A 519 7.04 23.43 16.46
CA LEU A 519 6.80 23.57 15.02
C LEU A 519 7.80 24.55 14.41
N ARG A 520 8.63 24.07 13.48
CA ARG A 520 9.67 24.88 12.82
C ARG A 520 9.24 25.37 11.45
N LYS A 521 9.99 26.33 10.90
CA LYS A 521 9.77 26.86 9.55
C LYS A 521 9.93 25.77 8.50
N GLU A 522 10.89 24.87 8.73
CA GLU A 522 11.25 23.75 7.89
C GLU A 522 10.10 22.74 7.79
N ASP A 523 9.44 22.41 8.91
CA ASP A 523 8.29 21.50 8.92
C ASP A 523 7.11 22.09 8.12
N LEU A 524 6.88 23.39 8.28
CA LEU A 524 5.85 24.11 7.56
C LEU A 524 6.17 24.25 6.06
N ALA A 525 7.44 24.50 5.73
CA ALA A 525 7.93 24.51 4.35
C ALA A 525 7.68 23.15 3.69
N TYR A 526 8.05 22.05 4.36
CA TYR A 526 7.78 20.68 3.90
C TYR A 526 6.29 20.46 3.65
N PHE A 527 5.43 20.86 4.59
CA PHE A 527 3.98 20.75 4.44
C PHE A 527 3.48 21.44 3.17
N LEU A 528 3.92 22.67 2.94
CA LEU A 528 3.43 23.51 1.84
C LEU A 528 3.98 23.13 0.47
N VAL A 529 5.14 22.49 0.37
CA VAL A 529 5.80 22.25 -0.93
C VAL A 529 5.96 20.79 -1.32
N HIS A 530 5.71 19.84 -0.41
CA HIS A 530 5.83 18.41 -0.66
C HIS A 530 4.59 17.65 -0.21
N ASP A 531 4.29 17.68 1.09
CA ASP A 531 3.21 16.89 1.71
C ASP A 531 1.82 17.20 1.13
N ILE A 532 1.52 18.46 0.83
CA ILE A 532 0.21 18.87 0.31
C ILE A 532 -0.18 18.16 -0.99
N TYR A 533 0.80 17.76 -1.82
CA TYR A 533 0.55 17.10 -3.11
C TYR A 533 0.01 15.69 -2.96
N THR A 534 0.23 15.03 -1.82
CA THR A 534 -0.35 13.70 -1.54
C THR A 534 -1.71 13.79 -0.85
N ARG A 535 -2.08 14.98 -0.34
CA ARG A 535 -3.29 15.18 0.49
C ARG A 535 -4.44 15.87 -0.21
N ALA A 536 -4.14 16.79 -1.13
CA ALA A 536 -5.17 17.59 -1.79
C ALA A 536 -5.54 17.01 -3.15
N ASP A 537 -6.84 16.90 -3.44
CA ASP A 537 -7.35 16.45 -4.73
C ASP A 537 -6.85 17.31 -5.91
N ALA A 538 -6.67 18.61 -5.68
CA ALA A 538 -6.20 19.54 -6.69
C ALA A 538 -5.32 20.66 -6.09
N VAL A 539 -4.06 20.69 -6.49
CA VAL A 539 -3.10 21.68 -6.00
C VAL A 539 -3.07 22.90 -6.94
N THR A 540 -3.73 23.99 -6.51
CA THR A 540 -3.98 25.19 -7.34
C THR A 540 -3.47 26.48 -6.69
N LYS A 541 -3.30 27.55 -7.48
CA LYS A 541 -2.95 28.90 -6.95
C LYS A 541 -3.90 29.35 -5.82
N THR A 542 -5.19 29.03 -5.96
CA THR A 542 -6.21 29.32 -4.96
C THR A 542 -5.96 28.55 -3.67
N LEU A 543 -5.61 27.26 -3.77
CA LEU A 543 -5.24 26.46 -2.60
C LEU A 543 -3.99 27.02 -1.92
N ALA A 544 -2.92 27.36 -2.65
CA ALA A 544 -1.72 28.02 -2.09
C ALA A 544 -2.08 29.28 -1.31
N THR A 545 -2.90 30.15 -1.90
CA THR A 545 -3.37 31.39 -1.25
C THR A 545 -4.21 31.10 0.00
N ASN A 546 -5.05 30.07 -0.05
CA ASN A 546 -5.86 29.65 1.08
C ASN A 546 -5.00 29.07 2.22
N LEU A 547 -4.02 28.21 1.91
CA LEU A 547 -3.07 27.67 2.87
C LEU A 547 -2.36 28.80 3.61
N LEU A 548 -1.70 29.71 2.89
CA LEU A 548 -0.97 30.83 3.51
C LEU A 548 -1.87 31.72 4.37
N SER A 549 -3.08 32.06 3.88
CA SER A 549 -3.99 32.95 4.62
C SER A 549 -4.61 32.30 5.86
N VAL A 550 -5.08 31.05 5.78
CA VAL A 550 -5.70 30.34 6.90
C VAL A 550 -4.67 29.97 7.95
N MET A 551 -3.48 29.50 7.55
CA MET A 551 -2.41 29.18 8.49
C MET A 551 -1.87 30.42 9.20
N THR A 552 -1.76 31.56 8.50
CA THR A 552 -1.46 32.85 9.14
C THR A 552 -2.48 33.19 10.22
N ALA A 553 -3.77 33.00 9.94
CA ALA A 553 -4.83 33.24 10.93
C ALA A 553 -4.74 32.24 12.11
N PHE A 554 -4.43 30.98 11.83
CA PHE A 554 -4.28 29.94 12.85
C PHE A 554 -3.13 30.24 13.81
N PHE A 555 -1.96 30.63 13.33
CA PHE A 555 -0.82 30.93 14.20
C PHE A 555 -1.03 32.20 15.03
N LYS A 556 -1.70 33.22 14.46
CA LYS A 556 -2.13 34.39 15.26
C LYS A 556 -3.11 33.99 16.36
N TRP A 557 -4.02 33.06 16.06
CA TRP A 557 -4.97 32.55 17.02
C TRP A 557 -4.26 31.76 18.13
N LEU A 558 -3.28 30.90 17.79
CA LEU A 558 -2.47 30.18 18.78
C LEU A 558 -1.68 31.12 19.68
N ASP A 559 -0.99 32.13 19.14
CA ASP A 559 -0.22 33.09 19.95
C ASP A 559 -1.08 33.81 20.99
N LYS A 560 -2.35 34.09 20.65
CA LYS A 560 -3.30 34.72 21.56
C LYS A 560 -3.77 33.78 22.68
N HIS A 561 -3.91 32.48 22.41
CA HIS A 561 -4.54 31.52 23.35
C HIS A 561 -3.52 30.68 24.14
N SER A 562 -2.34 30.44 23.58
CA SER A 562 -1.35 29.48 24.11
C SER A 562 -0.02 30.13 24.51
N LYS A 563 0.08 31.47 24.54
CA LYS A 563 1.32 32.23 24.83
C LYS A 563 2.53 31.80 23.96
N THR A 564 2.27 31.37 22.73
CA THR A 564 3.30 31.04 21.74
C THR A 564 3.82 32.30 21.04
N SER A 565 4.86 32.14 20.21
CA SER A 565 5.39 33.17 19.29
C SER A 565 5.43 32.68 17.84
N LEU A 566 4.56 31.73 17.49
CA LEU A 566 4.56 31.04 16.21
C LEU A 566 4.30 31.97 15.04
N HIS A 567 3.34 32.91 15.15
CA HIS A 567 3.08 33.81 14.05
C HIS A 567 4.31 34.67 13.73
N ALA A 568 4.94 35.22 14.77
CA ALA A 568 6.17 36.01 14.62
C ALA A 568 7.30 35.18 13.98
N ASN A 569 7.45 33.93 14.40
CA ASN A 569 8.47 33.03 13.85
C ASN A 569 8.18 32.72 12.37
N MET A 570 6.93 32.45 11.98
CA MET A 570 6.57 32.04 10.60
C MET A 570 6.38 33.21 9.63
N GLN A 571 6.31 34.46 10.12
CA GLN A 571 5.94 35.62 9.31
C GLN A 571 6.86 35.86 8.11
N SER A 572 8.18 35.68 8.29
CA SER A 572 9.17 35.83 7.21
C SER A 572 8.92 34.84 6.07
N LEU A 573 8.78 33.55 6.41
CA LEU A 573 8.49 32.50 5.45
C LEU A 573 7.20 32.78 4.66
N PHE A 574 6.12 33.18 5.33
CA PHE A 574 4.86 33.51 4.65
C PHE A 574 4.95 34.73 3.75
N ALA A 575 5.74 35.74 4.13
CA ALA A 575 5.94 36.92 3.29
C ALA A 575 6.65 36.55 1.98
N GLU A 576 7.69 35.70 2.05
CA GLU A 576 8.44 35.24 0.88
C GLU A 576 7.65 34.26 0.00
N LEU A 577 6.81 33.42 0.61
CA LEU A 577 5.97 32.45 -0.11
C LEU A 577 4.71 33.06 -0.73
N LYS A 578 4.32 34.28 -0.36
CA LYS A 578 3.05 34.90 -0.74
C LYS A 578 2.77 34.83 -2.25
N GLU A 579 3.78 35.17 -3.05
CA GLU A 579 3.67 35.17 -4.51
C GLU A 579 4.33 33.92 -5.13
N SER A 580 5.41 33.42 -4.51
CA SER A 580 6.20 32.31 -5.07
C SER A 580 5.53 30.94 -4.92
N LEU A 581 4.77 30.68 -3.84
CA LEU A 581 4.07 29.40 -3.66
C LEU A 581 2.93 29.21 -4.69
N PRO A 582 2.03 30.19 -4.95
CA PRO A 582 1.07 30.07 -6.03
C PRO A 582 1.70 29.86 -7.41
N GLU A 583 2.83 30.51 -7.71
CA GLU A 583 3.55 30.27 -8.97
C GLU A 583 4.18 28.87 -9.01
N ALA A 584 4.75 28.38 -7.91
CA ALA A 584 5.28 27.01 -7.82
C ALA A 584 4.20 25.97 -8.17
N TYR A 585 3.00 26.11 -7.60
CA TYR A 585 1.89 25.19 -7.88
C TYR A 585 1.45 25.26 -9.36
N ARG A 586 1.43 26.46 -9.95
CA ARG A 586 1.09 26.65 -11.36
C ARG A 586 2.15 26.05 -12.28
N MET A 587 3.43 26.33 -12.01
CA MET A 587 4.57 25.85 -12.80
C MET A 587 4.71 24.34 -12.75
N ARG A 588 4.44 23.73 -11.59
CA ARG A 588 4.49 22.28 -11.45
C ARG A 588 3.55 21.59 -12.45
N GLY A 589 2.31 22.07 -12.59
CA GLY A 589 1.36 21.49 -13.54
C GLY A 589 1.81 21.61 -15.01
N LEU A 590 2.53 22.67 -15.38
CA LEU A 590 3.10 22.81 -16.72
C LEU A 590 4.28 21.85 -16.96
N LEU A 591 5.18 21.76 -15.97
CA LEU A 591 6.30 20.84 -16.04
C LEU A 591 5.87 19.37 -16.00
N GLU A 592 4.87 19.03 -15.20
CA GLU A 592 4.24 17.71 -15.16
C GLU A 592 3.70 17.32 -16.53
N LYS A 593 2.99 18.24 -17.20
CA LYS A 593 2.51 18.02 -18.57
C LYS A 593 3.66 17.75 -19.54
N ALA A 594 4.75 18.52 -19.44
CA ALA A 594 5.94 18.32 -20.28
C ALA A 594 6.65 16.98 -19.97
N ALA A 595 6.79 16.63 -18.69
CA ALA A 595 7.39 15.37 -18.25
C ALA A 595 6.60 14.16 -18.76
N ASN A 596 5.27 14.22 -18.66
CA ASN A 596 4.38 13.18 -19.18
C ASN A 596 4.49 13.02 -20.70
N GLN A 597 4.70 14.12 -21.43
CA GLN A 597 4.94 14.08 -22.87
C GLN A 597 6.31 13.44 -23.19
N ASN A 598 7.34 13.70 -22.41
CA ASN A 598 8.66 13.08 -22.61
C ASN A 598 8.64 11.59 -22.24
N LEU A 599 7.89 11.22 -21.20
CA LEU A 599 7.81 9.85 -20.70
C LEU A 599 7.15 8.89 -21.69
N TYR A 600 6.05 9.32 -22.32
CA TYR A 600 5.25 8.48 -23.23
C TYR A 600 5.33 8.92 -24.70
N GLY A 601 6.05 9.99 -24.99
CA GLY A 601 6.30 10.46 -26.35
C GLY A 601 7.35 9.57 -27.03
N GLN A 602 7.08 9.15 -28.27
CA GLN A 602 7.96 8.27 -29.04
C GLN A 602 9.33 8.90 -29.42
N ALA A 603 9.55 10.19 -29.15
CA ALA A 603 10.66 10.95 -29.73
C ALA A 603 11.95 10.97 -28.90
N THR A 604 11.93 10.65 -27.60
CA THR A 604 13.08 10.87 -26.72
C THR A 604 13.18 9.82 -25.61
N VAL A 605 13.84 8.69 -25.90
CA VAL A 605 14.21 7.70 -24.87
C VAL A 605 15.48 8.18 -24.16
N PRO A 606 15.51 8.27 -22.81
CA PRO A 606 16.70 8.70 -22.09
C PRO A 606 17.76 7.59 -22.05
N LYS A 607 19.02 7.92 -22.30
CA LYS A 607 20.15 6.99 -22.18
C LYS A 607 20.49 6.65 -20.73
N ASP A 608 20.24 7.61 -19.85
CA ASP A 608 20.38 7.49 -18.41
C ASP A 608 19.37 8.40 -17.72
N VAL A 609 18.99 8.06 -16.49
CA VAL A 609 18.08 8.86 -15.68
C VAL A 609 18.58 8.94 -14.24
N ALA A 610 18.35 10.09 -13.61
CA ALA A 610 18.61 10.33 -12.20
C ALA A 610 17.50 11.19 -11.62
N GLU A 611 17.11 10.93 -10.38
CA GLU A 611 16.24 11.84 -9.64
C GLU A 611 17.13 12.81 -8.87
N GLU A 612 17.06 14.09 -9.23
CA GLU A 612 17.98 15.10 -8.72
C GLU A 612 17.24 16.40 -8.37
N ALA A 613 17.74 17.08 -7.34
CA ALA A 613 17.36 18.45 -7.03
C ALA A 613 18.31 19.42 -7.76
N LEU A 614 17.77 20.12 -8.76
CA LEU A 614 18.51 20.99 -9.67
C LEU A 614 18.30 22.45 -9.29
N VAL A 615 19.38 23.16 -8.98
CA VAL A 615 19.31 24.59 -8.63
C VAL A 615 19.33 25.44 -9.89
N VAL A 616 18.30 26.25 -10.12
CA VAL A 616 18.21 27.15 -11.27
C VAL A 616 19.21 28.29 -11.12
N LEU A 617 20.01 28.52 -12.16
CA LEU A 617 20.96 29.63 -12.26
C LEU A 617 20.45 30.75 -13.17
N GLY A 618 19.55 30.43 -14.09
CA GLY A 618 18.96 31.35 -15.07
C GLY A 618 18.32 30.59 -16.23
N ALA A 619 18.11 31.27 -17.35
CA ALA A 619 17.56 30.69 -18.57
C ALA A 619 18.38 31.11 -19.79
N ASP A 620 18.38 30.26 -20.82
CA ASP A 620 18.96 30.52 -22.14
C ASP A 620 17.94 30.18 -23.26
N ALA A 621 18.39 30.25 -24.52
CA ALA A 621 17.56 29.97 -25.69
C ALA A 621 16.95 28.55 -25.64
N ASP A 622 17.66 27.58 -25.07
CA ASP A 622 17.34 26.15 -25.13
C ASP A 622 16.62 25.65 -23.87
N GLY A 623 16.80 26.29 -22.70
CA GLY A 623 16.20 25.82 -21.46
C GLY A 623 16.43 26.71 -20.24
N LEU A 624 16.25 26.09 -19.07
CA LEU A 624 16.77 26.59 -17.81
C LEU A 624 18.21 26.12 -17.66
N VAL A 625 19.12 27.03 -17.31
CA VAL A 625 20.47 26.68 -16.92
C VAL A 625 20.44 26.30 -15.44
N VAL A 626 20.75 25.05 -15.12
CA VAL A 626 20.66 24.49 -13.78
C VAL A 626 22.00 23.94 -13.32
N LYS A 627 22.21 23.92 -12.00
CA LYS A 627 23.34 23.31 -11.31
C LYS A 627 22.89 22.01 -10.65
N ARG A 628 23.57 20.91 -10.98
CA ARG A 628 23.37 19.59 -10.40
C ARG A 628 24.01 19.48 -9.01
N PRO A 629 23.66 18.46 -8.20
CA PRO A 629 24.25 18.25 -6.88
C PRO A 629 25.79 18.12 -6.88
N ASP A 630 26.37 17.51 -7.92
CA ASP A 630 27.83 17.38 -8.12
C ASP A 630 28.52 18.70 -8.52
N GLY A 631 27.75 19.75 -8.79
CA GLY A 631 28.21 21.06 -9.20
C GLY A 631 28.29 21.28 -10.71
N GLU A 632 28.04 20.26 -11.52
CA GLU A 632 27.98 20.36 -12.98
C GLU A 632 26.81 21.28 -13.41
N LYS A 633 27.02 22.04 -14.49
CA LYS A 633 25.97 22.86 -15.10
C LYS A 633 25.39 22.14 -16.31
N MET A 634 24.07 22.16 -16.44
CA MET A 634 23.36 21.62 -17.60
C MET A 634 22.17 22.50 -17.99
N THR A 635 21.67 22.33 -19.21
CA THR A 635 20.47 23.01 -19.70
C THR A 635 19.29 22.04 -19.67
N LEU A 636 18.27 22.35 -18.87
CA LEU A 636 17.02 21.61 -18.80
C LEU A 636 16.00 22.20 -19.77
N ALA A 637 15.62 21.44 -20.80
CA ALA A 637 14.66 21.88 -21.80
C ALA A 637 13.26 22.00 -21.17
N VAL A 638 12.71 23.23 -21.18
CA VAL A 638 11.38 23.57 -20.66
C VAL A 638 10.68 24.56 -21.58
N ALA A 639 9.35 24.66 -21.45
CA ALA A 639 8.55 25.62 -22.20
C ALA A 639 8.85 27.07 -21.81
N ALA A 640 8.61 28.01 -22.73
CA ALA A 640 8.96 29.43 -22.56
C ALA A 640 8.29 30.08 -21.33
N ASP A 641 7.03 29.73 -21.07
CA ASP A 641 6.26 30.21 -19.91
C ASP A 641 6.85 29.78 -18.56
N VAL A 642 7.60 28.68 -18.52
CA VAL A 642 8.35 28.25 -17.34
C VAL A 642 9.64 29.06 -17.19
N LYS A 643 10.36 29.30 -18.30
CA LYS A 643 11.63 30.08 -18.30
C LYS A 643 11.44 31.50 -17.78
N ASP A 644 10.30 32.11 -18.09
CA ASP A 644 9.98 33.49 -17.71
C ASP A 644 9.69 33.65 -16.20
N VAL A 645 9.38 32.55 -15.49
CA VAL A 645 8.99 32.55 -14.08
C VAL A 645 10.09 32.01 -13.17
N LEU A 646 10.76 30.92 -13.57
CA LEU A 646 11.77 30.27 -12.74
C LEU A 646 13.11 31.01 -12.87
N THR A 647 13.37 31.88 -11.90
CA THR A 647 14.61 32.66 -11.77
C THR A 647 15.68 31.91 -10.98
N SER A 648 16.82 32.56 -10.71
CA SER A 648 17.87 31.98 -9.87
C SER A 648 17.35 31.50 -8.51
N ASP A 649 18.03 30.48 -7.97
CA ASP A 649 17.82 29.89 -6.64
C ASP A 649 16.52 29.08 -6.46
N TRP A 650 15.66 28.98 -7.48
CA TRP A 650 14.61 27.96 -7.50
C TRP A 650 15.24 26.56 -7.58
N ILE A 651 14.59 25.56 -6.99
CA ILE A 651 14.96 24.15 -7.17
C ILE A 651 13.88 23.46 -8.00
N VAL A 652 14.31 22.75 -9.04
CA VAL A 652 13.50 21.77 -9.75
C VAL A 652 13.98 20.40 -9.31
N SER A 653 13.15 19.67 -8.56
CA SER A 653 13.46 18.30 -8.10
C SER A 653 12.65 17.30 -8.92
N GLY A 654 13.28 16.27 -9.47
CA GLY A 654 12.55 15.20 -10.15
C GLY A 654 13.42 14.32 -11.03
N LEU A 655 12.77 13.34 -11.66
CA LEU A 655 13.44 12.39 -12.57
C LEU A 655 13.84 13.09 -13.87
N VAL A 656 15.14 13.28 -14.06
CA VAL A 656 15.73 13.87 -15.27
C VAL A 656 16.52 12.85 -16.05
N GLY A 657 16.58 13.04 -17.37
CA GLY A 657 17.37 12.20 -18.25
C GLY A 657 17.84 12.92 -19.50
N LYS A 658 18.96 12.45 -20.06
CA LYS A 658 19.53 12.97 -21.30
C LYS A 658 18.98 12.19 -22.49
N GLY A 659 18.27 12.87 -23.38
CA GLY A 659 17.77 12.31 -24.62
C GLY A 659 18.89 12.00 -25.62
N GLU A 660 18.57 11.27 -26.69
CA GLU A 660 19.54 10.97 -27.76
C GLU A 660 20.05 12.22 -28.49
N ASP A 661 19.23 13.27 -28.53
CA ASP A 661 19.56 14.59 -29.06
C ASP A 661 20.49 15.41 -28.14
N GLY A 662 20.86 14.86 -26.98
CA GLY A 662 21.76 15.47 -26.02
C GLY A 662 21.12 16.50 -25.09
N LEU A 663 19.82 16.78 -25.23
CA LEU A 663 19.09 17.69 -24.36
C LEU A 663 18.58 16.96 -23.11
N TRP A 664 18.62 17.64 -21.98
CA TRP A 664 18.10 17.13 -20.72
C TRP A 664 16.64 17.49 -20.53
N ARG A 665 15.85 16.54 -20.04
CA ARG A 665 14.41 16.65 -19.87
C ARG A 665 13.94 15.99 -18.59
N LEU A 666 12.77 16.40 -18.12
CA LEU A 666 12.04 15.71 -17.05
C LEU A 666 11.26 14.52 -17.63
N TYR A 667 11.22 13.42 -16.88
CA TYR A 667 10.50 12.18 -17.20
C TYR A 667 9.50 11.77 -16.11
N GLY A 668 9.43 12.51 -15.00
CA GLY A 668 8.42 12.36 -13.96
C GLY A 668 7.90 13.71 -13.47
N THR A 669 6.76 13.69 -12.79
CA THR A 669 6.15 14.85 -12.15
C THR A 669 7.14 15.48 -11.18
N PRO A 670 7.64 16.70 -11.47
CA PRO A 670 8.64 17.31 -10.62
C PRO A 670 8.00 17.95 -9.39
N GLU A 671 8.87 18.31 -8.46
CA GLU A 671 8.60 19.25 -7.40
C GLU A 671 9.36 20.56 -7.66
N LEU A 672 8.74 21.66 -7.21
CA LEU A 672 9.28 23.00 -7.39
C LEU A 672 9.38 23.68 -6.04
N TYR A 673 10.59 24.06 -5.67
CA TYR A 673 10.86 24.73 -4.42
C TYR A 673 11.27 26.18 -4.69
N PRO A 674 10.49 27.17 -4.20
CA PRO A 674 10.88 28.57 -4.24
C PRO A 674 12.24 28.86 -3.56
N PRO A 675 12.88 30.00 -3.85
CA PRO A 675 14.19 30.36 -3.29
C PRO A 675 14.28 30.30 -1.76
N VAL A 676 13.24 30.72 -1.05
CA VAL A 676 13.19 30.63 0.43
C VAL A 676 13.30 29.18 0.92
N ILE A 677 12.75 28.23 0.18
CA ILE A 677 12.83 26.79 0.50
C ILE A 677 14.20 26.25 0.14
N ALA A 678 14.79 26.69 -0.97
CA ALA A 678 16.16 26.33 -1.34
C ALA A 678 17.17 26.76 -0.27
N GLN A 679 16.99 27.95 0.31
CA GLN A 679 17.80 28.41 1.45
C GLN A 679 17.66 27.51 2.67
N LEU A 680 16.42 27.09 3.02
CA LEU A 680 16.19 26.15 4.12
C LEU A 680 16.85 24.78 3.88
N LEU A 681 16.97 24.37 2.62
CA LEU A 681 17.69 23.16 2.20
C LEU A 681 19.22 23.35 2.12
N GLY A 682 19.75 24.53 2.45
CA GLY A 682 21.19 24.80 2.50
C GLY A 682 21.81 25.29 1.18
N VAL A 683 21.01 25.66 0.18
CA VAL A 683 21.52 26.28 -1.05
C VAL A 683 22.06 27.68 -0.72
N ARG A 684 23.37 27.88 -0.94
CA ARG A 684 24.00 29.20 -0.82
C ARG A 684 23.57 30.06 -2.01
N THR A 685 22.73 31.06 -1.75
CA THR A 685 22.28 32.00 -2.78
C THR A 685 23.43 32.86 -3.29
N GLY A 686 23.39 33.20 -4.58
CA GLY A 686 24.37 34.09 -5.21
C GLY A 686 24.25 35.57 -4.80
N VAL A 687 23.25 35.90 -3.99
CA VAL A 687 23.01 37.27 -3.50
C VAL A 687 23.63 37.42 -2.13
N LEU A 688 24.88 37.89 -2.12
CA LEU A 688 25.43 38.61 -0.97
C LEU A 688 24.53 39.82 -0.68
N VAL A 689 23.90 39.85 0.48
CA VAL A 689 23.60 41.10 1.19
C VAL A 689 24.40 41.11 2.47
#